data_AF-A0A4Q9RRI9-F1
#
_entry.id   AF-A0A4Q9RRI9-F1
#
_cell.length_a   1.000
_cell.length_b   1.000
_cell.length_c   1.000
_cell.angle_alpha   90.00
_cell.angle_beta   90.00
_cell.angle_gamma   90.00
#
_symmetry.space_group_name_H-M   'P 1'
#
loop_
_entity.id
_entity.type
_entity.pdbx_description
1 polymer ?
#
loop_
_entity_poly.entity_id
_entity_poly.type
_entity_poly.pdbx_seq_one_letter_code
_entity_poly.pdbx_strand_id
1 'polypeptide(L)'
;MKLFVLIIALFICSTQMSYSQEDDGVVALALPVRNSLKFNRYVINPTFSFVREQNKYISLTNKREWVQFEDAPQTYLVSFSGRFKENIGIGVGVFQQNYGVLTTFGGLANFAYNVRLNTDNNLTFGLNVGAYKSGVNDGNVVTNFPDPSLDNIPSNFMLTVNPGINYGTAFLDFGLSINNLVLYNLNSSQLIEDNPEQAIQAHMMYTGYMDSRGFFDESKFTGLLRSEFKKDKTVISGVAMVMVPKGIWAQVGYNTLYGGSAGLGLNITNQISIEYNFEKALGDLTDFGPSHEITLAYKFKNNTNYDYSSEDEVSALISPTRKRKPVVKLSKAEATERKLKAAAEEQARQEAEAKAKAEADAKAQAEAQQKAEEEARAKAAAEEKARQEAEAKAKAEAEAKAQAEAQQKAEEEARAKAAAEEQARQEAEAKAKAEADAKAQAEAQQKAEEEARAKAAAEEQARQEAEAKAKAEAEAKAQAEAQQKAEEEARDKAAAEEQARAKAVAEEQARQEAEAKAKAQQELEESQEDEVVDEEKDTPPEATDNLGKSMNEISESTEASKKEQEALLKKFLDAIDVKDQDLKDLKEENDLSEKGIYMEPKPFKSITAENAALEAIRTDLDNAIKTTSDKINELESLYNQRQQIETVAMDEVYLYYQKALKSLKAEQAAAIKAKSDLESRLEDINLATDFERKRRIKRALYDNEEDRYAQDKARLNSIKQNTPLSISPIPEEEFDFGEELSGNIQILKNVQNVENGYYLVVAVHTDVEKRDDFLAKAVASGEKNINFFYDVKTSKYYIYYESFESIQAANAALEAKESKPYKAKASLLKIEN
;
A
#
# COMPACT_ATOMS: atom_id res chain seq x y z
N MET A 1 -40.04 -20.25 -27.81
CA MET A 1 -38.58 -20.44 -27.63
C MET A 1 -37.73 -19.86 -28.76
N LYS A 2 -38.01 -20.12 -30.06
CA LYS A 2 -37.18 -19.58 -31.16
C LYS A 2 -37.21 -18.04 -31.32
N LEU A 3 -38.32 -17.38 -30.97
CA LEU A 3 -38.44 -15.91 -31.09
C LEU A 3 -37.63 -15.16 -30.01
N PHE A 4 -37.52 -15.71 -28.80
CA PHE A 4 -36.73 -15.11 -27.71
C PHE A 4 -35.21 -15.19 -27.96
N VAL A 5 -34.75 -16.29 -28.57
CA VAL A 5 -33.34 -16.45 -28.97
C VAL A 5 -32.97 -15.49 -30.10
N LEU A 6 -33.92 -15.18 -30.99
CA LEU A 6 -33.69 -14.27 -32.11
C LEU A 6 -33.64 -12.80 -31.68
N ILE A 7 -34.39 -12.42 -30.62
CA ILE A 7 -34.34 -11.07 -30.02
C ILE A 7 -33.03 -10.86 -29.25
N ILE A 8 -32.53 -11.90 -28.56
CA ILE A 8 -31.23 -11.84 -27.87
C ILE A 8 -30.08 -11.76 -28.89
N ALA A 9 -30.17 -12.50 -30.01
CA ALA A 9 -29.17 -12.44 -31.08
C ALA A 9 -29.17 -11.10 -31.85
N LEU A 10 -30.34 -10.45 -32.01
CA LEU A 10 -30.43 -9.14 -32.68
C LEU A 10 -29.93 -7.98 -31.81
N PHE A 11 -29.91 -8.14 -30.48
CA PHE A 11 -29.36 -7.15 -29.55
C PHE A 11 -27.83 -7.22 -29.44
N ILE A 12 -27.23 -8.38 -29.75
CA ILE A 12 -25.77 -8.60 -29.70
C ILE A 12 -25.07 -8.13 -31.00
N CYS A 13 -25.80 -7.94 -32.11
CA CYS A 13 -25.22 -7.62 -33.42
C CYS A 13 -25.30 -6.14 -33.84
N SER A 14 -25.75 -5.21 -33.00
CA SER A 14 -25.93 -3.78 -33.36
C SER A 14 -24.99 -2.78 -32.67
N THR A 15 -23.97 -3.23 -31.93
CA THR A 15 -22.94 -2.33 -31.37
C THR A 15 -21.68 -2.34 -32.24
N GLN A 16 -21.69 -1.58 -33.33
CA GLN A 16 -20.48 -0.97 -33.85
C GLN A 16 -20.62 0.53 -33.73
N MET A 17 -20.01 1.10 -32.69
CA MET A 17 -19.63 2.51 -32.65
C MET A 17 -18.22 2.58 -32.07
N SER A 18 -17.38 3.33 -32.77
CA SER A 18 -16.02 3.66 -32.37
C SER A 18 -16.05 4.47 -31.07
N TYR A 19 -15.18 4.15 -30.12
CA TYR A 19 -15.03 4.92 -28.89
C TYR A 19 -13.60 5.41 -28.72
N SER A 20 -13.50 6.71 -28.48
CA SER A 20 -12.30 7.46 -28.08
C SER A 20 -11.95 7.08 -26.65
N GLN A 21 -10.65 6.98 -26.36
CA GLN A 21 -10.13 6.78 -25.01
C GLN A 21 -10.30 8.08 -24.21
N GLU A 22 -11.06 8.05 -23.12
CA GLU A 22 -10.92 8.98 -22.00
C GLU A 22 -10.47 8.16 -20.79
N ASP A 23 -9.20 8.30 -20.44
CA ASP A 23 -8.54 7.69 -19.28
C ASP A 23 -8.91 8.53 -18.04
N ASP A 24 -10.18 8.45 -17.64
CA ASP A 24 -10.69 9.12 -16.45
C ASP A 24 -10.24 8.28 -15.24
N GLY A 25 -9.25 8.77 -14.48
CA GLY A 25 -8.50 8.05 -13.43
C GLY A 25 -9.32 7.55 -12.24
N VAL A 26 -10.33 6.72 -12.48
CA VAL A 26 -11.31 6.25 -11.51
C VAL A 26 -10.97 4.84 -11.05
N VAL A 27 -10.87 4.66 -9.74
CA VAL A 27 -10.63 3.35 -9.13
C VAL A 27 -11.96 2.62 -8.91
N ALA A 28 -12.09 1.43 -9.50
CA ALA A 28 -13.22 0.54 -9.24
C ALA A 28 -13.22 0.03 -7.80
N LEU A 29 -14.40 -0.24 -7.23
CA LEU A 29 -14.50 -0.70 -5.85
C LEU A 29 -13.88 -2.10 -5.67
N ALA A 30 -12.82 -2.16 -4.87
CA ALA A 30 -12.16 -3.40 -4.48
C ALA A 30 -11.76 -3.34 -2.99
N LEU A 31 -12.62 -3.89 -2.12
CA LEU A 31 -12.35 -3.94 -0.68
C LEU A 31 -11.41 -5.11 -0.35
N PRO A 32 -10.30 -4.89 0.38
CA PRO A 32 -9.30 -5.93 0.64
C PRO A 32 -9.68 -6.88 1.79
N VAL A 33 -10.95 -6.90 2.21
CA VAL A 33 -11.48 -7.73 3.30
C VAL A 33 -11.84 -9.12 2.78
N ARG A 34 -10.81 -9.96 2.61
CA ARG A 34 -10.89 -11.26 1.92
C ARG A 34 -10.44 -12.46 2.75
N ASN A 35 -9.78 -12.22 3.88
CA ASN A 35 -9.12 -13.27 4.65
C ASN A 35 -9.96 -13.81 5.81
N SER A 36 -11.07 -13.16 6.16
CA SER A 36 -11.98 -13.59 7.22
C SER A 36 -13.15 -14.42 6.70
N LEU A 37 -13.30 -15.65 7.20
CA LEU A 37 -14.55 -16.42 7.04
C LEU A 37 -15.54 -16.19 8.18
N LYS A 38 -15.24 -15.28 9.14
CA LYS A 38 -16.10 -15.01 10.30
C LYS A 38 -16.86 -13.69 10.17
N PHE A 39 -16.18 -12.64 9.71
CA PHE A 39 -16.74 -11.28 9.63
C PHE A 39 -16.75 -10.76 8.20
N ASN A 40 -17.60 -9.76 7.91
CA ASN A 40 -17.67 -9.06 6.62
C ASN A 40 -17.86 -9.95 5.38
N ARG A 41 -18.39 -11.17 5.56
CA ARG A 41 -18.46 -12.18 4.49
C ARG A 41 -19.29 -11.74 3.28
N TYR A 42 -20.22 -10.80 3.47
CA TYR A 42 -21.02 -10.23 2.38
C TYR A 42 -20.18 -9.44 1.36
N VAL A 43 -18.97 -9.00 1.73
CA VAL A 43 -17.99 -8.38 0.83
C VAL A 43 -17.33 -9.44 -0.07
N ILE A 44 -17.13 -10.66 0.45
CA ILE A 44 -16.57 -11.79 -0.29
C ILE A 44 -17.58 -12.32 -1.32
N ASN A 45 -18.85 -12.47 -0.90
CA ASN A 45 -19.94 -12.86 -1.78
C ASN A 45 -21.28 -12.23 -1.33
N PRO A 46 -22.09 -11.68 -2.24
CA PRO A 46 -23.38 -11.05 -1.90
C PRO A 46 -24.37 -11.96 -1.15
N THR A 47 -24.25 -13.29 -1.24
CA THR A 47 -25.16 -14.23 -0.55
C THR A 47 -24.77 -14.51 0.90
N PHE A 48 -23.56 -14.14 1.32
CA PHE A 48 -22.98 -14.57 2.60
C PHE A 48 -23.46 -13.77 3.83
N SER A 49 -24.32 -12.76 3.66
CA SER A 49 -25.08 -12.21 4.80
C SER A 49 -26.15 -13.17 5.32
N PHE A 50 -26.49 -14.20 4.54
CA PHE A 50 -27.42 -15.26 4.92
C PHE A 50 -26.75 -16.65 4.94
N VAL A 51 -25.96 -16.99 3.92
CA VAL A 51 -25.41 -18.35 3.75
C VAL A 51 -24.45 -18.69 4.90
N ARG A 52 -24.82 -19.71 5.68
CA ARG A 52 -24.12 -20.11 6.91
C ARG A 52 -23.88 -18.93 7.87
N GLU A 53 -24.78 -17.95 7.88
CA GLU A 53 -24.74 -16.80 8.78
C GLU A 53 -26.01 -16.78 9.64
N GLN A 54 -25.83 -16.61 10.94
CA GLN A 54 -26.91 -16.73 11.93
C GLN A 54 -26.97 -15.54 12.85
N ASN A 55 -25.83 -14.95 13.14
CA ASN A 55 -25.71 -13.90 14.13
C ASN A 55 -25.66 -12.55 13.43
N LYS A 56 -26.07 -11.52 14.17
CA LYS A 56 -25.92 -10.14 13.74
C LYS A 56 -24.67 -9.59 14.40
N TYR A 57 -23.77 -9.05 13.59
CA TYR A 57 -22.54 -8.43 14.06
C TYR A 57 -22.50 -6.99 13.61
N ILE A 58 -22.05 -6.12 14.52
CA ILE A 58 -21.40 -4.88 14.12
C ILE A 58 -19.89 -5.11 14.20
N SER A 59 -19.15 -4.82 13.14
CA SER A 59 -17.70 -4.99 13.08
C SER A 59 -17.00 -3.71 12.65
N LEU A 60 -15.85 -3.46 13.27
CA LEU A 60 -14.87 -2.46 12.89
C LEU A 60 -13.61 -3.20 12.44
N THR A 61 -13.29 -3.11 11.16
CA THR A 61 -12.11 -3.71 10.55
C THR A 61 -11.15 -2.61 10.11
N ASN A 62 -9.89 -2.76 10.50
CA ASN A 62 -8.78 -2.00 9.95
C ASN A 62 -7.83 -2.96 9.25
N LYS A 63 -7.50 -2.67 8.00
CA LYS A 63 -6.48 -3.40 7.24
C LYS A 63 -5.43 -2.41 6.74
N ARG A 64 -4.17 -2.67 7.06
CA ARG A 64 -3.00 -1.97 6.53
C ARG A 64 -2.22 -2.94 5.67
N GLU A 65 -2.18 -2.67 4.37
CA GLU A 65 -1.41 -3.49 3.43
C GLU A 65 0.05 -3.03 3.41
N TRP A 66 0.98 -3.95 3.20
CA TRP A 66 2.37 -3.65 2.84
C TRP A 66 3.10 -2.67 3.78
N VAL A 67 3.28 -3.08 5.04
CA VAL A 67 3.73 -2.19 6.12
C VAL A 67 5.17 -1.67 5.96
N GLN A 68 5.94 -2.13 4.97
CA GLN A 68 7.32 -1.68 4.72
C GLN A 68 7.43 -0.29 4.06
N PHE A 69 6.34 0.31 3.58
CA PHE A 69 6.37 1.66 3.01
C PHE A 69 5.51 2.68 3.77
N GLU A 70 5.95 3.95 3.72
CA GLU A 70 5.18 5.09 4.23
C GLU A 70 3.97 5.36 3.34
N ASP A 71 2.85 5.74 3.93
CA ASP A 71 1.56 5.92 3.23
C ASP A 71 0.99 4.67 2.55
N ALA A 72 1.31 3.49 3.10
CA ALA A 72 0.78 2.23 2.62
C ALA A 72 -0.75 2.14 2.66
N PRO A 73 -1.39 1.39 1.73
CA PRO A 73 -2.83 1.32 1.61
C PRO A 73 -3.49 0.94 2.94
N GLN A 74 -4.43 1.79 3.36
CA GLN A 74 -5.18 1.59 4.59
C GLN A 74 -6.66 1.55 4.28
N THR A 75 -7.33 0.53 4.79
CA THR A 75 -8.79 0.38 4.70
C THR A 75 -9.40 0.33 6.08
N TYR A 76 -10.39 1.18 6.30
CA TYR A 76 -11.28 1.16 7.44
C TYR A 76 -12.66 0.73 6.96
N LEU A 77 -13.25 -0.28 7.60
CA LEU A 77 -14.60 -0.75 7.31
C LEU A 77 -15.37 -0.86 8.62
N VAL A 78 -16.51 -0.16 8.69
CA VAL A 78 -17.52 -0.35 9.72
C VAL A 78 -18.70 -1.03 9.06
N SER A 79 -19.12 -2.18 9.56
CA SER A 79 -20.22 -2.93 8.99
C SER A 79 -21.19 -3.43 10.02
N PHE A 80 -22.44 -3.55 9.63
CA PHE A 80 -23.50 -4.21 10.37
C PHE A 80 -24.16 -5.23 9.44
N SER A 81 -23.99 -6.51 9.74
CA SER A 81 -24.51 -7.58 8.88
C SER A 81 -24.97 -8.79 9.65
N GLY A 82 -25.90 -9.53 9.06
CA GLY A 82 -26.32 -10.83 9.55
C GLY A 82 -27.72 -11.20 9.06
N ARG A 83 -28.27 -12.25 9.69
CA ARG A 83 -29.60 -12.75 9.38
C ARG A 83 -30.67 -12.01 10.20
N PHE A 84 -31.66 -11.43 9.52
CA PHE A 84 -32.74 -10.64 10.16
C PHE A 84 -34.07 -11.36 10.21
N LYS A 85 -34.34 -12.25 9.26
CA LYS A 85 -35.52 -13.12 9.21
C LYS A 85 -35.12 -14.53 8.78
N GLU A 86 -36.08 -15.45 8.77
CA GLU A 86 -35.89 -16.83 8.31
C GLU A 86 -35.36 -16.94 6.88
N ASN A 87 -35.65 -15.99 6.02
CA ASN A 87 -35.26 -16.01 4.60
C ASN A 87 -34.52 -14.75 4.16
N ILE A 88 -34.12 -13.87 5.09
CA ILE A 88 -33.53 -12.57 4.77
C ILE A 88 -32.24 -12.34 5.55
N GLY A 89 -31.16 -12.09 4.81
CA GLY A 89 -29.90 -11.52 5.27
C GLY A 89 -29.77 -10.06 4.81
N ILE A 90 -29.23 -9.20 5.67
CA ILE A 90 -28.95 -7.80 5.33
C ILE A 90 -27.52 -7.50 5.77
N GLY A 91 -26.82 -6.70 4.98
CA GLY A 91 -25.55 -6.10 5.36
C GLY A 91 -25.53 -4.62 4.99
N VAL A 92 -24.94 -3.79 5.84
CA VAL A 92 -24.64 -2.39 5.54
C VAL A 92 -23.21 -2.14 5.99
N GLY A 93 -22.39 -1.54 5.14
CA GLY A 93 -21.03 -1.16 5.45
C GLY A 93 -20.75 0.27 5.04
N VAL A 94 -19.93 0.96 5.81
CA VAL A 94 -19.30 2.24 5.44
C VAL A 94 -17.81 2.00 5.47
N PHE A 95 -17.12 2.40 4.40
CA PHE A 95 -15.70 2.19 4.27
C PHE A 95 -14.99 3.46 3.86
N GLN A 96 -13.74 3.55 4.27
CA GLN A 96 -12.78 4.51 3.78
C GLN A 96 -11.51 3.76 3.41
N GLN A 97 -11.01 4.01 2.21
CA GLN A 97 -9.79 3.42 1.69
C GLN A 97 -8.85 4.52 1.22
N ASN A 98 -7.64 4.52 1.77
CA ASN A 98 -6.60 5.48 1.44
C ASN A 98 -5.50 4.74 0.70
N TYR A 99 -5.15 5.23 -0.49
CA TYR A 99 -4.03 4.76 -1.32
C TYR A 99 -3.11 5.95 -1.56
N GLY A 100 -2.16 6.20 -0.66
CA GLY A 100 -1.37 7.43 -0.69
C GLY A 100 -2.26 8.69 -0.67
N VAL A 101 -2.22 9.45 -1.76
CA VAL A 101 -3.03 10.67 -1.95
C VAL A 101 -4.47 10.41 -2.41
N LEU A 102 -4.78 9.20 -2.89
CA LEU A 102 -6.14 8.85 -3.31
C LEU A 102 -6.96 8.39 -2.10
N THR A 103 -8.15 8.96 -1.93
CA THR A 103 -9.09 8.56 -0.89
C THR A 103 -10.43 8.18 -1.51
N THR A 104 -10.88 6.98 -1.17
CA THR A 104 -12.19 6.44 -1.57
C THR A 104 -13.05 6.28 -0.33
N PHE A 105 -14.17 6.98 -0.28
CA PHE A 105 -15.13 6.90 0.82
C PHE A 105 -16.51 6.52 0.29
N GLY A 106 -17.14 5.53 0.93
CA GLY A 106 -18.45 5.10 0.45
C GLY A 106 -19.17 4.14 1.37
N GLY A 107 -20.33 3.71 0.89
CA GLY A 107 -21.18 2.73 1.54
C GLY A 107 -21.44 1.53 0.65
N LEU A 108 -21.68 0.38 1.29
CA LEU A 108 -22.15 -0.84 0.64
C LEU A 108 -23.42 -1.31 1.34
N ALA A 109 -24.48 -1.51 0.57
CA ALA A 109 -25.71 -2.15 1.02
C ALA A 109 -25.79 -3.55 0.42
N ASN A 110 -26.10 -4.54 1.24
CA ASN A 110 -26.27 -5.92 0.86
C ASN A 110 -27.66 -6.42 1.24
N PHE A 111 -28.29 -7.14 0.32
CA PHE A 111 -29.53 -7.85 0.57
C PHE A 111 -29.40 -9.29 0.06
N ALA A 112 -29.68 -10.27 0.91
CA ALA A 112 -29.73 -11.67 0.54
C ALA A 112 -31.09 -12.28 0.86
N TYR A 113 -31.66 -12.98 -0.11
CA TYR A 113 -32.95 -13.66 0.00
C TYR A 113 -32.80 -15.15 -0.25
N ASN A 114 -33.25 -15.96 0.70
CA ASN A 114 -33.17 -17.40 0.64
C ASN A 114 -34.51 -18.04 0.26
N VAL A 115 -34.46 -18.95 -0.70
CA VAL A 115 -35.57 -19.81 -1.10
C VAL A 115 -35.24 -21.23 -0.67
N ARG A 116 -35.97 -21.73 0.34
CA ARG A 116 -35.88 -23.12 0.77
C ARG A 116 -36.54 -24.01 -0.29
N LEU A 117 -35.76 -24.88 -0.93
CA LEU A 117 -36.26 -25.83 -1.93
C LEU A 117 -36.69 -27.14 -1.25
N ASN A 118 -35.91 -27.60 -0.27
CA ASN A 118 -36.18 -28.77 0.56
C ASN A 118 -35.59 -28.54 1.97
N THR A 119 -35.67 -29.52 2.87
CA THR A 119 -35.10 -29.42 4.23
C THR A 119 -33.60 -29.07 4.20
N ASP A 120 -32.85 -29.75 3.34
CA ASP A 120 -31.39 -29.61 3.25
C ASP A 120 -30.90 -28.77 2.08
N ASN A 121 -31.79 -28.42 1.12
CA ASN A 121 -31.42 -27.71 -0.10
C ASN A 121 -32.04 -26.32 -0.13
N ASN A 122 -31.23 -25.31 -0.41
CA ASN A 122 -31.69 -23.93 -0.50
C ASN A 122 -31.00 -23.19 -1.66
N LEU A 123 -31.69 -22.18 -2.18
CA LEU A 123 -31.19 -21.30 -3.22
C LEU A 123 -31.23 -19.87 -2.68
N THR A 124 -30.06 -19.23 -2.57
CA THR A 124 -29.93 -17.87 -2.05
C THR A 124 -29.56 -16.92 -3.17
N PHE A 125 -30.29 -15.83 -3.30
CA PHE A 125 -29.98 -14.70 -4.17
C PHE A 125 -29.39 -13.58 -3.32
N GLY A 126 -28.36 -12.91 -3.82
CA GLY A 126 -27.68 -11.83 -3.14
C GLY A 126 -27.47 -10.64 -4.08
N LEU A 127 -27.52 -9.44 -3.52
CA LEU A 127 -27.24 -8.21 -4.25
C LEU A 127 -26.43 -7.27 -3.36
N ASN A 128 -25.25 -6.86 -3.82
CA ASN A 128 -24.49 -5.76 -3.23
C ASN A 128 -24.64 -4.53 -4.11
N VAL A 129 -25.08 -3.41 -3.53
CA VAL A 129 -25.08 -2.09 -4.15
C VAL A 129 -24.12 -1.21 -3.39
N GLY A 130 -23.12 -0.68 -4.09
CA GLY A 130 -22.14 0.25 -3.53
C GLY A 130 -22.33 1.65 -4.09
N ALA A 131 -22.15 2.66 -3.25
CA ALA A 131 -22.13 4.06 -3.65
C ALA A 131 -20.95 4.73 -2.98
N TYR A 132 -20.02 5.29 -3.74
CA TYR A 132 -18.76 5.79 -3.20
C TYR A 132 -18.20 6.96 -4.00
N LYS A 133 -17.46 7.82 -3.31
CA LYS A 133 -16.73 8.95 -3.88
C LYS A 133 -15.25 8.58 -3.89
N SER A 134 -14.60 8.71 -5.05
CA SER A 134 -13.17 8.51 -5.23
C SER A 134 -12.54 9.81 -5.72
N GLY A 135 -11.41 10.21 -5.14
CA GLY A 135 -10.68 11.41 -5.56
C GLY A 135 -9.36 11.58 -4.83
N VAL A 136 -8.63 12.62 -5.21
CA VAL A 136 -7.39 13.04 -4.53
C VAL A 136 -7.76 13.76 -3.24
N ASN A 137 -6.98 13.52 -2.19
CA ASN A 137 -7.07 14.15 -0.89
C ASN A 137 -5.90 15.13 -0.73
N ASP A 138 -6.17 16.42 -0.95
CA ASP A 138 -5.18 17.50 -0.93
C ASP A 138 -4.44 17.61 0.41
N GLY A 139 -5.07 17.20 1.52
CA GLY A 139 -4.44 17.19 2.84
C GLY A 139 -3.28 16.19 2.98
N ASN A 140 -3.26 15.16 2.14
CA ASN A 140 -2.16 14.18 2.06
C ASN A 140 -1.15 14.55 0.96
N VAL A 141 -1.41 15.58 0.16
CA VAL A 141 -0.51 15.99 -0.91
C VAL A 141 0.57 16.89 -0.31
N VAL A 142 1.80 16.37 -0.27
CA VAL A 142 2.96 17.15 0.15
C VAL A 142 3.59 17.76 -1.10
N THR A 143 3.36 19.06 -1.31
CA THR A 143 4.03 19.81 -2.39
C THR A 143 4.98 20.84 -1.81
N ASN A 144 6.10 21.06 -2.51
CA ASN A 144 7.04 22.13 -2.16
C ASN A 144 6.49 23.52 -2.53
N PHE A 145 5.54 23.58 -3.48
CA PHE A 145 4.85 24.78 -3.93
C PHE A 145 3.39 24.45 -4.22
N PRO A 146 2.41 25.35 -3.98
CA PRO A 146 1.03 25.14 -4.37
C PRO A 146 0.94 24.92 -5.88
N ASP A 147 0.45 23.76 -6.31
CA ASP A 147 0.25 23.45 -7.71
C ASP A 147 -1.23 23.68 -8.07
N PRO A 148 -1.56 24.69 -8.89
CA PRO A 148 -2.94 24.99 -9.29
C PRO A 148 -3.64 23.85 -10.03
N SER A 149 -2.90 22.85 -10.55
CA SER A 149 -3.50 21.66 -11.16
C SER A 149 -4.10 20.71 -10.12
N LEU A 150 -3.67 20.78 -8.86
CA LEU A 150 -4.22 20.00 -7.75
C LEU A 150 -5.48 20.64 -7.16
N ASP A 151 -5.66 21.96 -7.30
CA ASP A 151 -6.81 22.71 -6.75
C ASP A 151 -8.16 22.31 -7.37
N ASN A 152 -8.17 21.64 -8.53
CA ASN A 152 -9.39 21.34 -9.30
C ASN A 152 -9.47 19.87 -9.75
N ILE A 153 -8.85 18.93 -9.04
CA ILE A 153 -8.99 17.51 -9.39
C ILE A 153 -10.43 17.06 -9.12
N PRO A 154 -11.18 16.63 -10.17
CA PRO A 154 -12.55 16.23 -9.99
C PRO A 154 -12.63 14.93 -9.18
N SER A 155 -13.45 14.93 -8.14
CA SER A 155 -13.82 13.72 -7.43
C SER A 155 -15.00 13.04 -8.14
N ASN A 156 -14.89 11.75 -8.41
CA ASN A 156 -15.89 10.96 -9.11
C ASN A 156 -16.77 10.19 -8.12
N PHE A 157 -18.09 10.34 -8.25
CA PHE A 157 -19.07 9.55 -7.51
C PHE A 157 -19.55 8.37 -8.34
N MET A 158 -19.40 7.19 -7.79
CA MET A 158 -19.54 5.91 -8.46
C MET A 158 -20.64 5.08 -7.82
N LEU A 159 -21.45 4.44 -8.65
CA LEU A 159 -22.45 3.46 -8.22
C LEU A 159 -22.11 2.09 -8.82
N THR A 160 -21.98 1.08 -7.95
CA THR A 160 -21.65 -0.30 -8.33
C THR A 160 -22.74 -1.28 -7.94
N VAL A 161 -22.98 -2.28 -8.77
CA VAL A 161 -23.93 -3.38 -8.52
C VAL A 161 -23.25 -4.72 -8.71
N ASN A 162 -23.42 -5.62 -7.72
CA ASN A 162 -22.80 -6.95 -7.70
C ASN A 162 -23.86 -7.99 -7.32
N PRO A 163 -24.49 -8.66 -8.29
CA PRO A 163 -25.41 -9.75 -8.03
C PRO A 163 -24.67 -11.07 -7.72
N GLY A 164 -25.33 -11.94 -6.97
CA GLY A 164 -24.84 -13.29 -6.68
C GLY A 164 -25.97 -14.29 -6.47
N ILE A 165 -25.66 -15.56 -6.73
CA ILE A 165 -26.53 -16.70 -6.50
C ILE A 165 -25.73 -17.81 -5.83
N ASN A 166 -26.37 -18.55 -4.94
CA ASN A 166 -25.74 -19.65 -4.21
C ASN A 166 -26.73 -20.80 -4.00
N TYR A 167 -26.33 -22.00 -4.38
CA TYR A 167 -27.04 -23.24 -4.13
C TYR A 167 -26.38 -23.97 -2.95
N GLY A 168 -27.10 -24.02 -1.82
CA GLY A 168 -26.67 -24.67 -0.59
C GLY A 168 -27.32 -26.03 -0.39
N THR A 169 -26.55 -26.98 0.11
CA THR A 169 -26.98 -28.32 0.58
C THR A 169 -26.77 -28.42 2.10
N ALA A 170 -26.84 -29.63 2.68
CA ALA A 170 -26.55 -29.85 4.11
C ALA A 170 -25.15 -29.33 4.51
N PHE A 171 -24.11 -29.60 3.71
CA PHE A 171 -22.71 -29.29 4.04
C PHE A 171 -21.94 -28.50 2.97
N LEU A 172 -22.42 -28.49 1.73
CA LEU A 172 -21.76 -27.84 0.60
C LEU A 172 -22.58 -26.67 0.08
N ASP A 173 -21.92 -25.57 -0.28
CA ASP A 173 -22.51 -24.38 -0.89
C ASP A 173 -21.74 -24.02 -2.17
N PHE A 174 -22.43 -23.91 -3.29
CA PHE A 174 -21.86 -23.55 -4.59
C PHE A 174 -22.45 -22.22 -5.04
N GLY A 175 -21.62 -21.24 -5.40
CA GLY A 175 -22.14 -19.96 -5.85
C GLY A 175 -21.40 -19.34 -7.00
N LEU A 176 -22.12 -18.42 -7.64
CA LEU A 176 -21.66 -17.57 -8.73
C LEU A 176 -22.01 -16.13 -8.38
N SER A 177 -21.08 -15.20 -8.57
CA SER A 177 -21.34 -13.77 -8.44
C SER A 177 -20.61 -13.00 -9.52
N ILE A 178 -21.11 -11.80 -9.81
CA ILE A 178 -20.45 -10.87 -10.74
C ILE A 178 -20.09 -9.62 -9.95
N ASN A 179 -18.80 -9.32 -9.87
CA ASN A 179 -18.31 -8.10 -9.27
C ASN A 179 -18.24 -6.98 -10.30
N ASN A 180 -18.66 -5.79 -9.89
CA ASN A 180 -18.75 -4.58 -10.68
C ASN A 180 -19.48 -4.81 -12.02
N LEU A 181 -20.65 -5.47 -11.98
CA LEU A 181 -21.46 -5.73 -13.18
C LEU A 181 -21.87 -4.41 -13.85
N VAL A 182 -22.30 -3.45 -13.03
CA VAL A 182 -22.64 -2.09 -13.44
C VAL A 182 -21.73 -1.17 -12.66
N LEU A 183 -21.03 -0.28 -13.34
CA LEU A 183 -20.23 0.77 -12.73
C LEU A 183 -20.61 2.10 -13.40
N TYR A 184 -21.39 2.91 -12.71
CA TYR A 184 -21.93 4.16 -13.25
C TYR A 184 -21.31 5.37 -12.55
N ASN A 185 -20.72 6.27 -13.33
CA ASN A 185 -20.17 7.53 -12.83
C ASN A 185 -21.27 8.60 -12.88
N LEU A 186 -21.71 9.10 -11.72
CA LEU A 186 -22.74 10.13 -11.63
C LEU A 186 -22.26 11.50 -12.13
N ASN A 187 -20.95 11.77 -12.08
CA ASN A 187 -20.38 13.04 -12.51
C ASN A 187 -20.37 13.15 -14.04
N SER A 188 -19.85 12.14 -14.73
CA SER A 188 -19.86 12.09 -16.20
C SER A 188 -21.18 11.58 -16.78
N SER A 189 -22.08 11.05 -15.94
CA SER A 189 -23.34 10.40 -16.35
C SER A 189 -23.16 9.23 -17.31
N GLN A 190 -22.00 8.58 -17.29
CA GLN A 190 -21.63 7.48 -18.19
C GLN A 190 -21.37 6.18 -17.42
N LEU A 191 -21.60 5.05 -18.11
CA LEU A 191 -21.20 3.73 -17.63
C LEU A 191 -19.72 3.53 -17.97
N ILE A 192 -18.91 3.05 -17.02
CA ILE A 192 -17.54 2.64 -17.29
C ILE A 192 -17.56 1.27 -17.96
N GLU A 193 -17.25 1.23 -19.26
CA GLU A 193 -17.29 0.00 -20.06
C GLU A 193 -16.02 -0.86 -19.90
N ASP A 194 -14.85 -0.25 -19.70
CA ASP A 194 -13.59 -0.99 -19.54
C ASP A 194 -13.11 -1.00 -18.08
N ASN A 195 -13.72 -1.87 -17.27
CA ASN A 195 -13.38 -2.03 -15.87
C ASN A 195 -12.46 -3.26 -15.65
N PRO A 196 -11.16 -3.08 -15.36
CA PRO A 196 -10.24 -4.21 -15.13
C PRO A 196 -10.58 -5.01 -13.85
N GLU A 197 -11.32 -4.42 -12.92
CA GLU A 197 -11.79 -5.06 -11.69
C GLU A 197 -13.19 -5.68 -11.83
N GLN A 198 -13.80 -5.66 -13.01
CA GLN A 198 -14.97 -6.48 -13.30
C GLN A 198 -14.57 -7.95 -13.32
N ALA A 199 -15.27 -8.77 -12.54
CA ALA A 199 -14.91 -10.18 -12.37
C ALA A 199 -16.14 -11.07 -12.27
N ILE A 200 -16.08 -12.23 -12.93
CA ILE A 200 -17.00 -13.33 -12.64
C ILE A 200 -16.35 -14.20 -11.57
N GLN A 201 -17.06 -14.43 -10.48
CA GLN A 201 -16.57 -15.23 -9.36
C GLN A 201 -17.38 -16.53 -9.25
N ALA A 202 -16.66 -17.62 -9.05
CA ALA A 202 -17.23 -18.92 -8.71
C ALA A 202 -16.64 -19.41 -7.40
N HIS A 203 -17.45 -19.95 -6.50
CA HIS A 203 -16.97 -20.51 -5.24
C HIS A 203 -17.64 -21.84 -4.88
N MET A 204 -16.90 -22.61 -4.09
CA MET A 204 -17.36 -23.82 -3.41
C MET A 204 -16.97 -23.71 -1.95
N MET A 205 -17.93 -23.87 -1.05
CA MET A 205 -17.72 -23.84 0.39
C MET A 205 -18.17 -25.17 1.00
N TYR A 206 -17.36 -25.72 1.90
CA TYR A 206 -17.70 -26.88 2.71
C TYR A 206 -17.74 -26.47 4.18
N THR A 207 -18.82 -26.82 4.88
CA THR A 207 -18.95 -26.65 6.32
C THR A 207 -19.25 -28.01 6.95
N GLY A 208 -18.42 -28.43 7.90
CA GLY A 208 -18.57 -29.68 8.63
C GLY A 208 -18.33 -29.49 10.11
N TYR A 209 -18.69 -30.50 10.91
CA TYR A 209 -18.46 -30.54 12.34
C TYR A 209 -17.62 -31.76 12.70
N MET A 210 -16.70 -31.59 13.63
CA MET A 210 -15.83 -32.64 14.12
C MET A 210 -16.33 -33.11 15.48
N ASP A 211 -16.66 -34.39 15.56
CA ASP A 211 -16.97 -35.08 16.80
C ASP A 211 -15.68 -35.74 17.31
N SER A 212 -15.10 -35.19 18.39
CA SER A 212 -13.82 -35.65 18.94
C SER A 212 -13.81 -35.49 20.45
N ARG A 213 -13.01 -36.29 21.17
CA ARG A 213 -12.89 -36.12 22.62
C ARG A 213 -11.89 -35.01 22.95
N GLY A 214 -12.30 -34.03 23.75
CA GLY A 214 -11.38 -33.06 24.37
C GLY A 214 -11.58 -31.63 23.87
N PHE A 215 -10.48 -30.92 23.59
CA PHE A 215 -10.53 -29.49 23.23
C PHE A 215 -11.28 -29.21 21.93
N PHE A 216 -11.19 -30.12 20.95
CA PHE A 216 -11.79 -29.96 19.62
C PHE A 216 -13.17 -30.62 19.47
N ASP A 217 -13.81 -31.01 20.57
CA ASP A 217 -15.19 -31.52 20.52
C ASP A 217 -16.13 -30.46 19.91
N GLU A 218 -17.11 -30.90 19.11
CA GLU A 218 -18.07 -30.06 18.39
C GLU A 218 -17.44 -28.91 17.56
N SER A 219 -16.18 -29.07 17.11
CA SER A 219 -15.49 -28.03 16.36
C SER A 219 -16.04 -27.90 14.95
N LYS A 220 -16.29 -26.67 14.52
CA LYS A 220 -16.77 -26.34 13.18
C LYS A 220 -15.60 -26.11 12.24
N PHE A 221 -15.54 -26.89 11.16
CA PHE A 221 -14.61 -26.70 10.06
C PHE A 221 -15.32 -26.02 8.89
N THR A 222 -14.69 -25.01 8.29
CA THR A 222 -15.20 -24.35 7.09
C THR A 222 -14.07 -24.14 6.10
N GLY A 223 -14.22 -24.65 4.89
CA GLY A 223 -13.30 -24.42 3.77
C GLY A 223 -14.01 -23.70 2.64
N LEU A 224 -13.43 -22.63 2.12
CA LEU A 224 -13.90 -21.87 0.97
C LEU A 224 -12.84 -21.91 -0.12
N LEU A 225 -13.20 -22.39 -1.31
CA LEU A 225 -12.40 -22.28 -2.53
C LEU A 225 -13.12 -21.36 -3.51
N ARG A 226 -12.39 -20.43 -4.11
CA ARG A 226 -12.94 -19.41 -5.00
C ARG A 226 -12.01 -19.12 -6.17
N SER A 227 -12.61 -18.97 -7.35
CA SER A 227 -11.95 -18.55 -8.59
C SER A 227 -12.59 -17.26 -9.08
N GLU A 228 -11.78 -16.23 -9.31
CA GLU A 228 -12.20 -14.95 -9.86
C GLU A 228 -11.59 -14.77 -11.25
N PHE A 229 -12.44 -14.63 -12.26
CA PHE A 229 -12.06 -14.43 -13.65
C PHE A 229 -12.20 -12.94 -13.99
N LYS A 230 -11.07 -12.23 -14.06
CA LYS A 230 -10.96 -10.83 -14.51
C LYS A 230 -10.51 -10.79 -15.97
N LYS A 231 -10.60 -9.61 -16.61
CA LYS A 231 -10.23 -9.42 -18.03
C LYS A 231 -8.81 -9.91 -18.35
N ASP A 232 -7.84 -9.56 -17.51
CA ASP A 232 -6.41 -9.83 -17.77
C ASP A 232 -5.77 -10.88 -16.85
N LYS A 233 -6.50 -11.37 -15.84
CA LYS A 233 -5.96 -12.32 -14.87
C LYS A 233 -7.03 -13.21 -14.22
N THR A 234 -6.65 -14.44 -13.87
CA THR A 234 -7.47 -15.33 -13.04
C THR A 234 -6.86 -15.42 -11.65
N VAL A 235 -7.65 -15.14 -10.61
CA VAL A 235 -7.21 -15.21 -9.21
C VAL A 235 -7.86 -16.41 -8.55
N ILE A 236 -7.06 -17.32 -8.00
CA ILE A 236 -7.54 -18.45 -7.23
C ILE A 236 -7.25 -18.17 -5.75
N SER A 237 -8.26 -18.39 -4.92
CA SER A 237 -8.15 -18.20 -3.47
C SER A 237 -8.79 -19.36 -2.72
N GLY A 238 -8.13 -19.80 -1.66
CA GLY A 238 -8.62 -20.81 -0.74
C GLY A 238 -8.44 -20.35 0.70
N VAL A 239 -9.46 -20.50 1.54
CA VAL A 239 -9.39 -20.20 2.97
C VAL A 239 -10.02 -21.36 3.73
N ALA A 240 -9.34 -21.84 4.77
CA ALA A 240 -9.85 -22.85 5.69
C ALA A 240 -9.86 -22.29 7.11
N MET A 241 -10.92 -22.55 7.86
CA MET A 241 -11.10 -22.14 9.24
C MET A 241 -11.51 -23.34 10.10
N VAL A 242 -10.94 -23.41 11.30
CA VAL A 242 -11.40 -24.28 12.39
C VAL A 242 -11.85 -23.39 13.54
N MET A 243 -13.09 -23.56 13.98
CA MET A 243 -13.67 -22.87 15.12
C MET A 243 -14.03 -23.87 16.23
N VAL A 244 -13.49 -23.64 17.42
CA VAL A 244 -13.73 -24.48 18.60
C VAL A 244 -14.87 -23.86 19.42
N PRO A 245 -15.74 -24.68 20.07
CA PRO A 245 -16.88 -24.17 20.85
C PRO A 245 -16.52 -23.21 21.99
N LYS A 246 -15.26 -23.23 22.45
CA LYS A 246 -14.74 -22.26 23.44
C LYS A 246 -14.61 -20.83 22.91
N GLY A 247 -14.94 -20.58 21.64
CA GLY A 247 -14.90 -19.25 21.04
C GLY A 247 -13.54 -18.86 20.52
N ILE A 248 -12.71 -19.84 20.16
CA ILE A 248 -11.40 -19.63 19.53
C ILE A 248 -11.50 -20.17 18.11
N TRP A 249 -10.98 -19.43 17.14
CA TRP A 249 -10.83 -19.93 15.79
C TRP A 249 -9.47 -19.57 15.20
N ALA A 250 -9.02 -20.43 14.31
CA ALA A 250 -7.83 -20.23 13.50
C ALA A 250 -8.22 -20.40 12.04
N GLN A 251 -7.62 -19.60 11.18
CA GLN A 251 -7.82 -19.68 9.75
C GLN A 251 -6.51 -19.54 9.00
N VAL A 252 -6.42 -20.24 7.87
CA VAL A 252 -5.28 -20.19 6.95
C VAL A 252 -5.82 -20.04 5.55
N GLY A 253 -5.13 -19.26 4.74
CA GLY A 253 -5.55 -18.97 3.38
C GLY A 253 -4.37 -18.86 2.43
N TYR A 254 -4.70 -18.98 1.16
CA TYR A 254 -3.78 -18.78 0.06
C TYR A 254 -4.51 -18.06 -1.07
N ASN A 255 -3.90 -17.01 -1.59
CA ASN A 255 -4.39 -16.25 -2.71
C ASN A 255 -3.26 -16.13 -3.74
N THR A 256 -3.53 -16.46 -5.01
CA THR A 256 -2.49 -16.44 -6.05
C THR A 256 -1.93 -15.04 -6.32
N LEU A 257 -2.68 -13.98 -6.01
CA LEU A 257 -2.25 -12.58 -6.18
C LEU A 257 -1.64 -12.00 -4.90
N TYR A 258 -2.22 -12.27 -3.73
CA TYR A 258 -1.82 -11.64 -2.46
C TYR A 258 -1.01 -12.54 -1.52
N GLY A 259 -0.73 -13.79 -1.92
CA GLY A 259 0.09 -14.73 -1.18
C GLY A 259 -0.64 -15.49 -0.07
N GLY A 260 0.13 -15.94 0.92
CA GLY A 260 -0.38 -16.75 2.03
C GLY A 260 -0.94 -15.89 3.16
N SER A 261 -2.03 -16.33 3.79
CA SER A 261 -2.62 -15.67 4.96
C SER A 261 -2.83 -16.63 6.13
N ALA A 262 -2.72 -16.09 7.34
CA ALA A 262 -2.97 -16.81 8.58
C ALA A 262 -3.65 -15.87 9.58
N GLY A 263 -4.64 -16.39 10.30
CA GLY A 263 -5.47 -15.60 11.19
C GLY A 263 -5.85 -16.35 12.45
N LEU A 264 -6.02 -15.60 13.53
CA LEU A 264 -6.49 -16.08 14.81
C LEU A 264 -7.58 -15.14 15.31
N GLY A 265 -8.63 -15.71 15.88
CA GLY A 265 -9.68 -14.93 16.52
C GLY A 265 -10.21 -15.58 17.77
N LEU A 266 -10.74 -14.74 18.64
CA LEU A 266 -11.21 -15.13 19.95
C LEU A 266 -12.42 -14.30 20.41
N ASN A 267 -13.36 -14.98 21.07
CA ASN A 267 -14.47 -14.36 21.77
C ASN A 267 -14.01 -13.96 23.17
N ILE A 268 -13.73 -12.68 23.37
CA ILE A 268 -13.37 -12.11 24.68
C ILE A 268 -14.55 -12.30 25.65
N THR A 269 -15.75 -11.94 25.19
CA THR A 269 -17.01 -12.17 25.91
C THR A 269 -18.01 -12.83 24.97
N ASN A 270 -19.17 -13.25 25.48
CA ASN A 270 -20.24 -13.81 24.64
C ASN A 270 -20.77 -12.83 23.58
N GLN A 271 -20.37 -11.56 23.63
CA GLN A 271 -20.78 -10.51 22.70
C GLN A 271 -19.62 -9.81 22.02
N ILE A 272 -18.39 -9.87 22.54
CA ILE A 272 -17.23 -9.17 21.96
C ILE A 272 -16.24 -10.19 21.42
N SER A 273 -15.88 -10.02 20.16
CA SER A 273 -14.96 -10.88 19.43
C SER A 273 -13.86 -10.01 18.82
N ILE A 274 -12.64 -10.53 18.81
CA ILE A 274 -11.51 -9.90 18.12
C ILE A 274 -10.89 -10.94 17.17
N GLU A 275 -10.46 -10.47 16.00
CA GLU A 275 -9.76 -11.27 15.00
C GLU A 275 -8.55 -10.50 14.50
N TYR A 276 -7.44 -11.20 14.33
CA TYR A 276 -6.23 -10.69 13.74
C TYR A 276 -5.81 -11.61 12.59
N ASN A 277 -5.56 -11.01 11.43
CA ASN A 277 -5.16 -11.66 10.20
C ASN A 277 -3.83 -11.07 9.74
N PHE A 278 -2.93 -11.96 9.35
CA PHE A 278 -1.64 -11.66 8.75
C PHE A 278 -1.63 -12.22 7.33
N GLU A 279 -1.22 -11.41 6.36
CA GLU A 279 -1.12 -11.80 4.95
C GLU A 279 0.29 -11.44 4.47
N LYS A 280 0.97 -12.40 3.84
CA LYS A 280 2.31 -12.22 3.28
C LYS A 280 2.26 -12.52 1.79
N ALA A 281 2.59 -11.51 1.01
CA ALA A 281 2.70 -11.61 -0.43
C ALA A 281 3.81 -12.60 -0.84
N LEU A 282 3.62 -13.24 -1.99
CA LEU A 282 4.55 -14.18 -2.61
C LEU A 282 4.81 -13.73 -4.06
N GLY A 283 5.98 -14.06 -4.62
CA GLY A 283 6.38 -13.62 -5.96
C GLY A 283 6.81 -12.15 -5.99
N ASP A 284 6.45 -11.42 -7.04
CA ASP A 284 6.91 -10.03 -7.28
C ASP A 284 6.49 -9.01 -6.21
N LEU A 285 5.54 -9.39 -5.34
CA LEU A 285 5.04 -8.53 -4.27
C LEU A 285 5.72 -8.78 -2.90
N THR A 286 6.74 -9.66 -2.81
CA THR A 286 7.41 -9.96 -1.54
C THR A 286 8.11 -8.77 -0.91
N ASP A 287 8.57 -7.84 -1.74
CA ASP A 287 9.41 -6.71 -1.33
C ASP A 287 8.59 -5.56 -0.70
N PHE A 288 7.26 -5.64 -0.75
CA PHE A 288 6.35 -4.66 -0.13
C PHE A 288 6.02 -4.99 1.34
N GLY A 289 6.49 -6.13 1.85
CA GLY A 289 6.28 -6.54 3.24
C GLY A 289 4.88 -7.11 3.52
N PRO A 290 4.61 -7.45 4.80
CA PRO A 290 3.36 -8.07 5.18
C PRO A 290 2.20 -7.08 5.33
N SER A 291 0.99 -7.61 5.26
CA SER A 291 -0.28 -6.91 5.48
C SER A 291 -0.93 -7.41 6.76
N HIS A 292 -1.49 -6.47 7.53
CA HIS A 292 -2.09 -6.73 8.84
C HIS A 292 -3.56 -6.30 8.83
N GLU A 293 -4.44 -7.16 9.32
CA GLU A 293 -5.87 -6.89 9.42
C GLU A 293 -6.36 -7.21 10.83
N ILE A 294 -6.99 -6.23 11.47
CA ILE A 294 -7.58 -6.34 12.81
C ILE A 294 -9.07 -6.08 12.70
N THR A 295 -9.88 -6.99 13.23
CA THR A 295 -11.33 -6.83 13.32
C THR A 295 -11.81 -6.93 14.76
N LEU A 296 -12.53 -5.91 15.20
CA LEU A 296 -13.28 -5.92 16.46
C LEU A 296 -14.77 -6.04 16.13
N ALA A 297 -15.44 -7.04 16.68
CA ALA A 297 -16.86 -7.28 16.42
C ALA A 297 -17.68 -7.39 17.69
N TYR A 298 -18.89 -6.84 17.65
CA TYR A 298 -19.91 -7.00 18.67
C TYR A 298 -21.10 -7.80 18.14
N LYS A 299 -21.36 -8.96 18.75
CA LYS A 299 -22.43 -9.90 18.47
C LYS A 299 -23.69 -9.52 19.25
N PHE A 300 -24.79 -9.32 18.52
CA PHE A 300 -26.11 -9.13 19.14
C PHE A 300 -26.73 -10.49 19.50
N LYS A 301 -27.40 -10.54 20.65
CA LYS A 301 -28.15 -11.74 21.06
C LYS A 301 -29.32 -11.95 20.11
N ASN A 302 -29.44 -13.16 19.57
CA ASN A 302 -30.58 -13.53 18.75
C ASN A 302 -31.68 -14.10 19.68
N ASN A 303 -32.88 -13.54 19.62
CA ASN A 303 -34.03 -14.00 20.44
C ASN A 303 -34.94 -14.98 19.69
N THR A 304 -34.61 -15.31 18.44
CA THR A 304 -35.39 -16.17 17.56
C THR A 304 -34.57 -17.42 17.21
N ASN A 305 -35.04 -18.59 17.60
CA ASN A 305 -34.48 -19.87 17.18
C ASN A 305 -35.03 -20.20 15.79
N TYR A 306 -34.17 -20.24 14.79
CA TYR A 306 -34.50 -20.73 13.45
C TYR A 306 -34.14 -22.22 13.36
N ASP A 307 -34.83 -23.04 12.57
CA ASP A 307 -34.56 -24.51 12.48
C ASP A 307 -33.09 -24.85 12.11
N TYR A 308 -32.33 -23.88 11.59
CA TYR A 308 -30.89 -23.98 11.29
C TYR A 308 -29.96 -23.54 12.44
N SER A 309 -30.47 -23.28 13.65
CA SER A 309 -29.78 -22.52 14.71
C SER A 309 -29.27 -23.34 15.90
N SER A 310 -29.50 -24.66 15.94
CA SER A 310 -29.23 -25.45 17.15
C SER A 310 -27.75 -25.71 17.45
N GLU A 311 -26.83 -25.43 16.52
CA GLU A 311 -25.43 -25.89 16.60
C GLU A 311 -24.36 -24.79 16.75
N ASP A 312 -24.73 -23.50 16.79
CA ASP A 312 -23.75 -22.39 16.85
C ASP A 312 -23.72 -21.66 18.22
N GLU A 313 -24.07 -22.33 19.34
CA GLU A 313 -23.85 -21.77 20.69
C GLU A 313 -22.36 -21.79 21.06
N VAL A 314 -21.63 -20.79 20.58
CA VAL A 314 -20.20 -20.63 20.87
C VAL A 314 -20.00 -19.88 22.20
N SER A 315 -19.22 -20.47 23.11
CA SER A 315 -18.82 -19.92 24.40
C SER A 315 -17.75 -18.82 24.26
N ALA A 316 -17.40 -18.16 25.36
CA ALA A 316 -16.37 -17.12 25.42
C ALA A 316 -15.41 -17.33 26.61
N LEU A 317 -14.20 -16.76 26.49
CA LEU A 317 -13.16 -16.84 27.52
C LEU A 317 -13.62 -16.26 28.86
N ILE A 318 -14.39 -15.17 28.81
CA ILE A 318 -14.98 -14.52 29.99
C ILE A 318 -16.49 -14.67 29.91
N SER A 319 -17.01 -15.74 30.50
CA SER A 319 -18.45 -15.97 30.64
C SER A 319 -18.92 -15.49 32.02
N PRO A 320 -19.96 -14.63 32.12
CA PRO A 320 -20.57 -14.33 33.41
C PRO A 320 -21.19 -15.62 33.95
N THR A 321 -20.73 -16.08 35.13
CA THR A 321 -21.21 -17.27 35.82
C THR A 321 -22.75 -17.26 35.90
N ARG A 322 -23.40 -18.08 35.07
CA ARG A 322 -24.85 -18.29 35.13
C ARG A 322 -25.13 -19.09 36.40
N LYS A 323 -25.50 -18.42 37.49
CA LYS A 323 -26.00 -19.11 38.69
C LYS A 323 -27.17 -19.99 38.27
N ARG A 324 -26.96 -21.31 38.26
CA ARG A 324 -28.03 -22.31 38.07
C ARG A 324 -29.08 -22.05 39.15
N LYS A 325 -30.27 -21.60 38.78
CA LYS A 325 -31.41 -21.61 39.70
C LYS A 325 -31.69 -23.08 40.05
N PRO A 326 -31.74 -23.47 41.33
CA PRO A 326 -32.05 -24.83 41.72
C PRO A 326 -33.48 -25.17 41.27
N VAL A 327 -33.63 -26.31 40.59
CA VAL A 327 -34.94 -26.89 40.27
C VAL A 327 -35.57 -27.33 41.58
N VAL A 328 -36.54 -26.54 42.06
CA VAL A 328 -37.34 -26.90 43.24
C VAL A 328 -38.32 -28.00 42.82
N LYS A 329 -38.32 -29.11 43.57
CA LYS A 329 -39.28 -30.21 43.41
C LYS A 329 -40.69 -29.68 43.73
N LEU A 330 -41.58 -29.71 42.73
CA LEU A 330 -43.02 -29.44 42.91
C LEU A 330 -43.61 -30.39 43.96
N SER A 331 -44.51 -29.87 44.80
CA SER A 331 -45.10 -30.57 45.94
C SER A 331 -46.44 -31.20 45.56
N LYS A 332 -46.88 -32.19 46.35
CA LYS A 332 -48.12 -32.98 46.16
C LYS A 332 -49.43 -32.17 46.09
N ALA A 333 -49.41 -30.86 46.35
CA ALA A 333 -50.57 -29.97 46.21
C ALA A 333 -50.85 -29.57 44.75
N GLU A 334 -49.84 -29.56 43.87
CA GLU A 334 -49.98 -29.15 42.46
C GLU A 334 -50.42 -30.30 41.52
N ALA A 335 -50.47 -31.54 42.03
CA ALA A 335 -50.95 -32.73 41.32
C ALA A 335 -52.49 -32.84 41.29
N THR A 336 -53.18 -32.22 42.26
CA THR A 336 -54.65 -32.27 42.37
C THR A 336 -55.32 -31.21 41.49
N GLU A 337 -54.66 -30.06 41.29
CA GLU A 337 -55.11 -28.99 40.39
C GLU A 337 -54.95 -29.39 38.90
N ARG A 338 -53.93 -30.20 38.59
CA ARG A 338 -53.74 -30.78 37.24
C ARG A 338 -54.80 -31.83 36.86
N LYS A 339 -55.36 -32.57 37.83
CA LYS A 339 -56.46 -33.53 37.56
C LYS A 339 -57.80 -32.84 37.27
N LEU A 340 -58.04 -31.66 37.84
CA LEU A 340 -59.22 -30.83 37.56
C LEU A 340 -59.10 -30.08 36.22
N LYS A 341 -57.89 -29.66 35.83
CA LYS A 341 -57.64 -29.09 34.49
C LYS A 341 -57.72 -30.13 33.36
N ALA A 342 -57.25 -31.36 33.56
CA ALA A 342 -57.33 -32.42 32.54
C ALA A 342 -58.78 -32.83 32.19
N ALA A 343 -59.71 -32.78 33.15
CA ALA A 343 -61.13 -33.06 32.90
C ALA A 343 -61.86 -31.90 32.17
N ALA A 344 -61.44 -30.65 32.41
CA ALA A 344 -61.94 -29.48 31.67
C ALA A 344 -61.37 -29.40 30.24
N GLU A 345 -60.13 -29.89 30.04
CA GLU A 345 -59.44 -29.93 28.75
C GLU A 345 -60.00 -31.01 27.81
N GLU A 346 -60.54 -32.11 28.35
CA GLU A 346 -61.22 -33.16 27.56
C GLU A 346 -62.64 -32.74 27.11
N GLN A 347 -63.37 -31.97 27.93
CA GLN A 347 -64.62 -31.31 27.51
C GLN A 347 -64.38 -30.19 26.48
N ALA A 348 -63.34 -29.38 26.66
CA ALA A 348 -62.95 -28.36 25.68
C ALA A 348 -62.47 -28.97 24.36
N ARG A 349 -61.87 -30.17 24.38
CA ARG A 349 -61.46 -30.91 23.18
C ARG A 349 -62.64 -31.47 22.38
N GLN A 350 -63.71 -31.94 23.04
CA GLN A 350 -64.93 -32.40 22.37
C GLN A 350 -65.77 -31.24 21.79
N GLU A 351 -65.83 -30.09 22.47
CA GLU A 351 -66.41 -28.87 21.90
C GLU A 351 -65.56 -28.30 20.75
N ALA A 352 -64.23 -28.34 20.85
CA ALA A 352 -63.33 -27.91 19.78
C ALA A 352 -63.40 -28.81 18.54
N GLU A 353 -63.60 -30.12 18.70
CA GLU A 353 -63.76 -31.06 17.58
C GLU A 353 -65.11 -30.89 16.87
N ALA A 354 -66.19 -30.59 17.61
CA ALA A 354 -67.48 -30.22 17.04
C ALA A 354 -67.44 -28.85 16.33
N LYS A 355 -66.70 -27.88 16.89
CA LYS A 355 -66.45 -26.57 16.24
C LYS A 355 -65.56 -26.68 15.02
N ALA A 356 -64.54 -27.54 15.03
CA ALA A 356 -63.65 -27.79 13.91
C ALA A 356 -64.37 -28.49 12.74
N LYS A 357 -65.36 -29.34 13.02
CA LYS A 357 -66.20 -29.96 11.97
C LYS A 357 -67.21 -28.98 11.37
N ALA A 358 -67.82 -28.12 12.20
CA ALA A 358 -68.68 -27.04 11.74
C ALA A 358 -67.91 -25.93 10.99
N GLU A 359 -66.69 -25.60 11.40
CA GLU A 359 -65.79 -24.68 10.68
C GLU A 359 -65.26 -25.31 9.39
N ALA A 360 -65.01 -26.63 9.34
CA ALA A 360 -64.61 -27.31 8.10
C ALA A 360 -65.74 -27.32 7.05
N ASP A 361 -66.99 -27.57 7.45
CA ASP A 361 -68.14 -27.51 6.53
C ASP A 361 -68.49 -26.05 6.14
N ALA A 362 -68.36 -25.10 7.06
CA ALA A 362 -68.50 -23.67 6.75
C ALA A 362 -67.37 -23.15 5.85
N LYS A 363 -66.14 -23.65 6.02
CA LYS A 363 -65.00 -23.29 5.17
C LYS A 363 -65.06 -23.95 3.80
N ALA A 364 -65.62 -25.16 3.67
CA ALA A 364 -65.89 -25.79 2.38
C ALA A 364 -67.02 -25.07 1.61
N GLN A 365 -68.08 -24.63 2.30
CA GLN A 365 -69.12 -23.78 1.67
C GLN A 365 -68.61 -22.38 1.35
N ALA A 366 -67.77 -21.78 2.21
CA ALA A 366 -67.14 -20.48 1.96
C ALA A 366 -66.08 -20.55 0.85
N GLU A 367 -65.33 -21.64 0.70
CA GLU A 367 -64.40 -21.84 -0.43
C GLU A 367 -65.15 -22.10 -1.75
N ALA A 368 -66.32 -22.74 -1.71
CA ALA A 368 -67.17 -22.90 -2.90
C ALA A 368 -67.87 -21.58 -3.29
N GLN A 369 -68.31 -20.78 -2.32
CA GLN A 369 -68.82 -19.42 -2.57
C GLN A 369 -67.70 -18.47 -3.01
N GLN A 370 -66.52 -18.52 -2.39
CA GLN A 370 -65.37 -17.72 -2.80
C GLN A 370 -64.87 -18.11 -4.18
N LYS A 371 -64.86 -19.38 -4.58
CA LYS A 371 -64.53 -19.75 -5.98
C LYS A 371 -65.56 -19.24 -6.98
N ALA A 372 -66.86 -19.32 -6.67
CA ALA A 372 -67.90 -18.79 -7.55
C ALA A 372 -67.88 -17.24 -7.61
N GLU A 373 -67.58 -16.58 -6.50
CA GLU A 373 -67.46 -15.13 -6.39
C GLU A 373 -66.12 -14.61 -6.95
N GLU A 374 -65.05 -15.41 -6.90
CA GLU A 374 -63.75 -15.16 -7.52
C GLU A 374 -63.79 -15.41 -9.03
N GLU A 375 -64.54 -16.40 -9.52
CA GLU A 375 -64.77 -16.58 -10.95
C GLU A 375 -65.70 -15.49 -11.53
N ALA A 376 -66.72 -15.07 -10.77
CA ALA A 376 -67.55 -13.91 -11.10
C ALA A 376 -66.76 -12.58 -11.01
N ARG A 377 -65.90 -12.39 -10.00
CA ARG A 377 -64.97 -11.26 -9.90
C ARG A 377 -63.87 -11.32 -10.94
N ALA A 378 -63.41 -12.50 -11.37
CA ALA A 378 -62.42 -12.61 -12.43
C ALA A 378 -63.03 -12.27 -13.79
N LYS A 379 -64.30 -12.64 -14.05
CA LYS A 379 -65.04 -12.18 -15.24
C LYS A 379 -65.35 -10.68 -15.18
N ALA A 380 -65.84 -10.19 -14.05
CA ALA A 380 -66.12 -8.77 -13.86
C ALA A 380 -64.84 -7.91 -13.88
N ALA A 381 -63.74 -8.40 -13.30
CA ALA A 381 -62.44 -7.73 -13.35
C ALA A 381 -61.76 -7.88 -14.71
N ALA A 382 -62.01 -8.93 -15.49
CA ALA A 382 -61.54 -9.02 -16.87
C ALA A 382 -62.32 -8.07 -17.80
N GLU A 383 -63.64 -7.96 -17.61
CA GLU A 383 -64.50 -7.04 -18.37
C GLU A 383 -64.27 -5.58 -17.95
N GLU A 384 -64.06 -5.31 -16.66
CA GLU A 384 -63.68 -4.01 -16.13
C GLU A 384 -62.24 -3.67 -16.45
N LYS A 385 -61.29 -4.61 -16.49
CA LYS A 385 -59.92 -4.36 -16.96
C LYS A 385 -59.86 -4.18 -18.47
N ALA A 386 -60.72 -4.83 -19.25
CA ALA A 386 -60.87 -4.55 -20.68
C ALA A 386 -61.51 -3.18 -20.94
N ARG A 387 -62.49 -2.78 -20.11
CA ARG A 387 -63.10 -1.44 -20.16
C ARG A 387 -62.17 -0.36 -19.62
N GLN A 388 -61.40 -0.62 -18.56
CA GLN A 388 -60.37 0.28 -18.03
C GLN A 388 -59.15 0.33 -18.93
N GLU A 389 -58.76 -0.73 -19.64
CA GLU A 389 -57.74 -0.67 -20.68
C GLU A 389 -58.24 0.08 -21.91
N ALA A 390 -59.50 -0.06 -22.32
CA ALA A 390 -60.08 0.73 -23.40
C ALA A 390 -60.25 2.21 -23.02
N GLU A 391 -60.69 2.50 -21.79
CA GLU A 391 -60.86 3.84 -21.25
C GLU A 391 -59.51 4.48 -20.91
N ALA A 392 -58.52 3.73 -20.41
CA ALA A 392 -57.16 4.19 -20.19
C ALA A 392 -56.39 4.32 -21.50
N LYS A 393 -56.69 3.55 -22.54
CA LYS A 393 -56.10 3.76 -23.88
C LYS A 393 -56.74 4.97 -24.55
N ALA A 394 -58.05 5.21 -24.39
CA ALA A 394 -58.71 6.43 -24.85
C ALA A 394 -58.29 7.67 -24.03
N LYS A 395 -58.10 7.55 -22.71
CA LYS A 395 -57.54 8.60 -21.84
C LYS A 395 -56.07 8.82 -22.10
N ALA A 396 -55.26 7.78 -22.32
CA ALA A 396 -53.84 7.93 -22.65
C ALA A 396 -53.66 8.46 -24.06
N GLU A 397 -54.55 8.17 -25.02
CA GLU A 397 -54.50 8.76 -26.35
C GLU A 397 -55.02 10.21 -26.34
N ALA A 398 -56.03 10.54 -25.51
CA ALA A 398 -56.48 11.92 -25.29
C ALA A 398 -55.51 12.75 -24.43
N GLU A 399 -54.89 12.17 -23.40
CA GLU A 399 -53.84 12.78 -22.58
C GLU A 399 -52.53 12.84 -23.34
N ALA A 400 -52.18 11.88 -24.21
CA ALA A 400 -51.01 12.01 -25.08
C ALA A 400 -51.24 13.09 -26.13
N LYS A 401 -52.47 13.25 -26.65
CA LYS A 401 -52.78 14.35 -27.59
C LYS A 401 -52.85 15.71 -26.88
N ALA A 402 -53.37 15.77 -25.65
CA ALA A 402 -53.40 16.96 -24.82
C ALA A 402 -52.02 17.29 -24.22
N GLN A 403 -51.20 16.30 -23.88
CA GLN A 403 -49.79 16.48 -23.48
C GLN A 403 -48.92 16.79 -24.69
N ALA A 404 -49.21 16.30 -25.89
CA ALA A 404 -48.52 16.72 -27.11
C ALA A 404 -48.89 18.16 -27.51
N GLU A 405 -50.16 18.56 -27.40
CA GLU A 405 -50.57 19.95 -27.61
C GLU A 405 -50.09 20.88 -26.48
N ALA A 406 -50.05 20.41 -25.23
CA ALA A 406 -49.50 21.15 -24.09
C ALA A 406 -47.97 21.18 -24.10
N GLN A 407 -47.28 20.14 -24.58
CA GLN A 407 -45.83 20.14 -24.82
C GLN A 407 -45.49 21.00 -26.03
N GLN A 408 -46.30 21.03 -27.10
CA GLN A 408 -46.08 21.96 -28.20
C GLN A 408 -46.31 23.41 -27.77
N LYS A 409 -47.36 23.69 -26.98
CA LYS A 409 -47.56 25.04 -26.40
C LYS A 409 -46.50 25.39 -25.36
N ALA A 410 -46.06 24.44 -24.53
CA ALA A 410 -45.01 24.67 -23.54
C ALA A 410 -43.63 24.75 -24.18
N GLU A 411 -43.34 24.03 -25.28
CA GLU A 411 -42.13 24.18 -26.09
C GLU A 411 -42.16 25.48 -26.89
N GLU A 412 -43.31 25.92 -27.37
CA GLU A 412 -43.46 27.20 -28.07
C GLU A 412 -43.38 28.37 -27.08
N GLU A 413 -43.98 28.26 -25.89
CA GLU A 413 -43.88 29.24 -24.80
C GLU A 413 -42.49 29.20 -24.14
N ALA A 414 -41.84 28.03 -24.03
CA ALA A 414 -40.46 27.90 -23.56
C ALA A 414 -39.45 28.30 -24.64
N ARG A 415 -39.72 28.12 -25.95
CA ARG A 415 -38.92 28.73 -27.02
C ARG A 415 -39.13 30.23 -27.09
N ALA A 416 -40.34 30.73 -26.84
CA ALA A 416 -40.60 32.16 -26.78
C ALA A 416 -39.99 32.80 -25.53
N LYS A 417 -40.03 32.13 -24.38
CA LYS A 417 -39.30 32.54 -23.18
C LYS A 417 -37.80 32.38 -23.33
N ALA A 418 -37.29 31.30 -23.90
CA ALA A 418 -35.86 31.12 -24.15
C ALA A 418 -35.35 32.09 -25.22
N ALA A 419 -36.13 32.41 -26.26
CA ALA A 419 -35.76 33.44 -27.23
C ALA A 419 -35.87 34.86 -26.64
N ALA A 420 -36.84 35.13 -25.75
CA ALA A 420 -36.94 36.40 -25.05
C ALA A 420 -35.89 36.55 -23.93
N GLU A 421 -35.52 35.46 -23.27
CA GLU A 421 -34.47 35.38 -22.24
C GLU A 421 -33.09 35.35 -22.89
N GLU A 422 -32.94 34.78 -24.09
CA GLU A 422 -31.73 34.87 -24.90
C GLU A 422 -31.60 36.23 -25.59
N GLN A 423 -32.69 36.87 -26.02
CA GLN A 423 -32.64 38.29 -26.41
C GLN A 423 -32.36 39.19 -25.19
N ALA A 424 -33.00 38.97 -24.04
CA ALA A 424 -32.73 39.74 -22.83
C ALA A 424 -31.32 39.47 -22.30
N ARG A 425 -30.79 38.25 -22.46
CA ARG A 425 -29.40 37.89 -22.13
C ARG A 425 -28.44 38.45 -23.16
N GLN A 426 -28.73 38.45 -24.47
CA GLN A 426 -27.88 39.09 -25.48
C GLN A 426 -27.91 40.62 -25.36
N GLU A 427 -29.03 41.22 -24.94
CA GLU A 427 -29.17 42.66 -24.72
C GLU A 427 -28.56 43.07 -23.36
N ALA A 428 -28.66 42.21 -22.33
CA ALA A 428 -27.95 42.36 -21.06
C ALA A 428 -26.46 42.04 -21.16
N GLU A 429 -26.04 41.12 -22.02
CA GLU A 429 -24.65 40.79 -22.33
C GLU A 429 -24.06 41.85 -23.24
N ALA A 430 -24.82 42.43 -24.19
CA ALA A 430 -24.39 43.60 -24.96
C ALA A 430 -24.32 44.86 -24.08
N LYS A 431 -25.25 45.07 -23.14
CA LYS A 431 -25.15 46.15 -22.15
C LYS A 431 -24.05 45.91 -21.13
N ALA A 432 -23.86 44.69 -20.65
CA ALA A 432 -22.79 44.34 -19.72
C ALA A 432 -21.43 44.34 -20.40
N LYS A 433 -21.34 44.03 -21.70
CA LYS A 433 -20.11 44.15 -22.49
C LYS A 433 -19.85 45.61 -22.86
N ALA A 434 -20.87 46.43 -23.12
CA ALA A 434 -20.71 47.87 -23.29
C ALA A 434 -20.39 48.62 -21.97
N GLU A 435 -20.99 48.23 -20.84
CA GLU A 435 -20.64 48.73 -19.51
C GLU A 435 -19.31 48.17 -19.03
N ALA A 436 -18.96 46.91 -19.34
CA ALA A 436 -17.65 46.34 -19.03
C ALA A 436 -16.56 46.91 -19.93
N ASP A 437 -16.82 47.22 -21.20
CA ASP A 437 -15.86 47.89 -22.08
C ASP A 437 -15.73 49.38 -21.71
N ALA A 438 -16.81 50.05 -21.31
CA ALA A 438 -16.76 51.43 -20.81
C ALA A 438 -16.11 51.52 -19.41
N LYS A 439 -16.36 50.55 -18.54
CA LYS A 439 -15.75 50.43 -17.21
C LYS A 439 -14.32 49.91 -17.31
N ALA A 440 -13.98 49.06 -18.26
CA ALA A 440 -12.61 48.64 -18.56
C ALA A 440 -11.82 49.74 -19.25
N GLN A 441 -12.42 50.59 -20.09
CA GLN A 441 -11.76 51.79 -20.61
C GLN A 441 -11.59 52.86 -19.54
N ALA A 442 -12.57 53.04 -18.64
CA ALA A 442 -12.46 53.96 -17.50
C ALA A 442 -11.51 53.45 -16.41
N GLU A 443 -11.50 52.16 -16.11
CA GLU A 443 -10.56 51.50 -15.20
C GLU A 443 -9.18 51.33 -15.85
N ALA A 444 -9.05 51.23 -17.18
CA ALA A 444 -7.75 51.26 -17.86
C ALA A 444 -7.19 52.70 -17.96
N GLN A 445 -8.03 53.74 -18.08
CA GLN A 445 -7.58 55.12 -17.97
C GLN A 445 -7.24 55.50 -16.52
N GLN A 446 -8.03 55.06 -15.54
CA GLN A 446 -7.70 55.24 -14.11
C GLN A 446 -6.51 54.40 -13.69
N LYS A 447 -6.37 53.14 -14.13
CA LYS A 447 -5.15 52.34 -13.91
C LYS A 447 -3.97 52.91 -14.68
N ALA A 448 -4.11 53.45 -15.89
CA ALA A 448 -2.97 54.06 -16.58
C ALA A 448 -2.51 55.37 -15.92
N GLU A 449 -3.42 56.20 -15.38
CA GLU A 449 -3.06 57.39 -14.60
C GLU A 449 -2.56 57.05 -13.18
N GLU A 450 -3.13 56.03 -12.54
CA GLU A 450 -2.73 55.55 -11.22
C GLU A 450 -1.44 54.73 -11.28
N GLU A 451 -1.20 53.95 -12.33
CA GLU A 451 0.05 53.24 -12.63
C GLU A 451 1.14 54.20 -13.11
N ALA A 452 0.81 55.30 -13.81
CA ALA A 452 1.76 56.36 -14.10
C ALA A 452 2.12 57.19 -12.85
N ARG A 453 1.17 57.46 -11.96
CA ARG A 453 1.42 58.08 -10.65
C ARG A 453 2.13 57.14 -9.68
N ALA A 454 1.81 55.84 -9.70
CA ALA A 454 2.45 54.81 -8.89
C ALA A 454 3.83 54.47 -9.43
N LYS A 455 4.08 54.49 -10.75
CA LYS A 455 5.45 54.42 -11.31
C LYS A 455 6.27 55.64 -10.92
N ALA A 456 5.73 56.86 -11.03
CA ALA A 456 6.46 58.06 -10.64
C ALA A 456 6.74 58.10 -9.12
N ALA A 457 5.77 57.69 -8.29
CA ALA A 457 5.95 57.59 -6.84
C ALA A 457 6.86 56.41 -6.44
N ALA A 458 6.75 55.26 -7.10
CA ALA A 458 7.60 54.09 -6.84
C ALA A 458 9.01 54.26 -7.40
N GLU A 459 9.23 55.03 -8.47
CA GLU A 459 10.57 55.35 -8.98
C GLU A 459 11.28 56.36 -8.08
N GLU A 460 10.56 57.32 -7.51
CA GLU A 460 11.11 58.25 -6.51
C GLU A 460 11.30 57.58 -5.14
N GLN A 461 10.40 56.68 -4.73
CA GLN A 461 10.50 55.89 -3.51
C GLN A 461 11.54 54.77 -3.63
N ALA A 462 11.70 54.13 -4.80
CA ALA A 462 12.77 53.17 -5.08
C ALA A 462 14.13 53.85 -5.21
N ARG A 463 14.20 55.12 -5.63
CA ARG A 463 15.45 55.88 -5.62
C ARG A 463 15.86 56.30 -4.20
N GLN A 464 14.90 56.67 -3.35
CA GLN A 464 15.14 56.96 -1.93
C GLN A 464 15.40 55.67 -1.11
N GLU A 465 14.72 54.57 -1.41
CA GLU A 465 15.00 53.25 -0.82
C GLU A 465 16.30 52.65 -1.36
N ALA A 466 16.67 52.81 -2.62
CA ALA A 466 17.97 52.34 -3.12
C ALA A 466 19.14 53.11 -2.50
N GLU A 467 18.98 54.41 -2.24
CA GLU A 467 20.01 55.20 -1.56
C GLU A 467 20.08 54.89 -0.05
N ALA A 468 18.94 54.62 0.60
CA ALA A 468 18.89 54.19 2.00
C ALA A 468 19.34 52.73 2.18
N LYS A 469 19.01 51.84 1.24
CA LYS A 469 19.37 50.43 1.22
C LYS A 469 20.83 50.26 0.82
N ALA A 470 21.40 51.05 -0.09
CA ALA A 470 22.83 51.05 -0.35
C ALA A 470 23.66 51.51 0.87
N LYS A 471 23.15 52.44 1.67
CA LYS A 471 23.77 52.83 2.95
C LYS A 471 23.61 51.77 4.04
N ALA A 472 22.42 51.21 4.18
CA ALA A 472 22.12 50.17 5.16
C ALA A 472 22.78 48.83 4.81
N GLU A 473 22.95 48.50 3.54
CA GLU A 473 23.60 47.29 3.04
C GLU A 473 25.13 47.44 3.10
N ALA A 474 25.69 48.65 2.97
CA ALA A 474 27.09 48.91 3.26
C ALA A 474 27.41 48.81 4.77
N GLU A 475 26.53 49.31 5.65
CA GLU A 475 26.68 49.16 7.11
C GLU A 475 26.39 47.74 7.59
N ALA A 476 25.37 47.07 7.03
CA ALA A 476 25.03 45.68 7.36
C ALA A 476 26.06 44.69 6.82
N LYS A 477 26.68 44.94 5.67
CA LYS A 477 27.78 44.11 5.16
C LYS A 477 29.05 44.28 5.99
N ALA A 478 29.33 45.50 6.48
CA ALA A 478 30.44 45.74 7.41
C ALA A 478 30.20 45.13 8.80
N GLN A 479 28.95 45.11 9.30
CA GLN A 479 28.59 44.43 10.55
C GLN A 479 28.51 42.90 10.39
N ALA A 480 28.00 42.40 9.27
CA ALA A 480 27.92 40.97 8.97
C ALA A 480 29.30 40.35 8.73
N GLU A 481 30.23 41.04 8.05
CA GLU A 481 31.61 40.55 7.90
C GLU A 481 32.37 40.56 9.25
N ALA A 482 32.07 41.51 10.15
CA ALA A 482 32.63 41.53 11.50
C ALA A 482 32.02 40.46 12.42
N GLN A 483 30.72 40.15 12.25
CA GLN A 483 29.99 39.16 13.04
C GLN A 483 30.25 37.73 12.53
N GLN A 484 30.40 37.51 11.21
CA GLN A 484 30.83 36.25 10.62
C GLN A 484 32.25 35.89 11.06
N LYS A 485 33.19 36.84 11.09
CA LYS A 485 34.54 36.57 11.62
C LYS A 485 34.54 36.19 13.10
N ALA A 486 33.67 36.81 13.90
CA ALA A 486 33.56 36.50 15.33
C ALA A 486 32.84 35.17 15.59
N GLU A 487 31.84 34.82 14.78
CA GLU A 487 31.14 33.53 14.86
C GLU A 487 31.97 32.37 14.30
N GLU A 488 32.76 32.58 13.23
CA GLU A 488 33.70 31.60 12.69
C GLU A 488 34.79 31.27 13.72
N GLU A 489 35.38 32.29 14.35
CA GLU A 489 36.41 32.11 15.38
C GLU A 489 35.84 31.47 16.68
N ALA A 490 34.57 31.71 17.00
CA ALA A 490 33.87 31.05 18.11
C ALA A 490 33.46 29.60 17.77
N ARG A 491 33.05 29.34 16.53
CA ARG A 491 32.65 28.01 16.03
C ARG A 491 33.85 27.09 15.86
N ASP A 492 34.98 27.61 15.39
CA ASP A 492 36.24 26.85 15.29
C ASP A 492 36.76 26.46 16.68
N LYS A 493 36.60 27.35 17.66
CA LYS A 493 36.98 27.07 19.05
C LYS A 493 36.05 26.05 19.72
N ALA A 494 34.75 26.15 19.49
CA ALA A 494 33.77 25.18 19.99
C ALA A 494 33.92 23.81 19.30
N ALA A 495 34.16 23.78 17.98
CA ALA A 495 34.41 22.55 17.23
C ALA A 495 35.73 21.88 17.66
N ALA A 496 36.78 22.65 17.95
CA ALA A 496 38.03 22.11 18.49
C ALA A 496 37.86 21.52 19.90
N GLU A 497 37.04 22.15 20.75
CA GLU A 497 36.77 21.68 22.12
C GLU A 497 35.85 20.44 22.13
N GLU A 498 34.87 20.38 21.23
CA GLU A 498 33.99 19.22 21.04
C GLU A 498 34.73 18.04 20.38
N GLN A 499 35.61 18.30 19.40
CA GLN A 499 36.45 17.28 18.79
C GLN A 499 37.50 16.75 19.79
N ALA A 500 38.01 17.59 20.70
CA ALA A 500 38.87 17.15 21.81
C ALA A 500 38.11 16.29 22.82
N ARG A 501 36.84 16.63 23.14
CA ARG A 501 35.98 15.80 24.00
C ARG A 501 35.59 14.48 23.33
N ALA A 502 35.25 14.48 22.05
CA ALA A 502 34.91 13.27 21.30
C ALA A 502 36.13 12.33 21.18
N LYS A 503 37.33 12.89 20.96
CA LYS A 503 38.57 12.12 20.95
C LYS A 503 38.91 11.56 22.33
N ALA A 504 38.68 12.31 23.41
CA ALA A 504 38.86 11.83 24.78
C ALA A 504 37.87 10.71 25.15
N VAL A 505 36.59 10.84 24.76
CA VAL A 505 35.58 9.79 24.98
C VAL A 505 35.87 8.54 24.15
N ALA A 506 36.30 8.69 22.90
CA ALA A 506 36.69 7.56 22.04
C ALA A 506 37.96 6.87 22.54
N GLU A 507 38.95 7.62 23.04
CA GLU A 507 40.18 7.09 23.62
C GLU A 507 39.89 6.39 24.97
N GLU A 508 38.95 6.90 25.76
CA GLU A 508 38.50 6.26 27.00
C GLU A 508 37.66 5.00 26.74
N GLN A 509 36.80 4.99 25.72
CA GLN A 509 36.10 3.78 25.26
C GLN A 509 37.06 2.73 24.70
N ALA A 510 38.03 3.12 23.88
CA ALA A 510 39.06 2.22 23.36
C ALA A 510 39.94 1.67 24.49
N ARG A 511 40.21 2.47 25.53
CA ARG A 511 40.93 2.02 26.73
C ARG A 511 40.09 1.07 27.58
N GLN A 512 38.79 1.30 27.73
CA GLN A 512 37.87 0.39 28.42
C GLN A 512 37.69 -0.94 27.66
N GLU A 513 37.60 -0.91 26.33
CA GLU A 513 37.59 -2.12 25.50
C GLU A 513 38.93 -2.87 25.53
N ALA A 514 40.05 -2.16 25.52
CA ALA A 514 41.38 -2.78 25.67
C ALA A 514 41.56 -3.37 27.07
N GLU A 515 41.04 -2.72 28.12
CA GLU A 515 41.07 -3.23 29.49
C GLU A 515 40.10 -4.40 29.69
N ALA A 516 38.95 -4.41 29.00
CA ALA A 516 38.02 -5.54 28.98
C ALA A 516 38.60 -6.74 28.21
N LYS A 517 39.29 -6.50 27.08
CA LYS A 517 40.05 -7.55 26.36
C LYS A 517 41.21 -8.07 27.19
N ALA A 518 41.96 -7.19 27.87
CA ALA A 518 43.04 -7.60 28.77
C ALA A 518 42.52 -8.41 29.96
N LYS A 519 41.38 -8.05 30.56
CA LYS A 519 40.73 -8.84 31.62
C LYS A 519 40.18 -10.18 31.12
N ALA A 520 39.59 -10.22 29.93
CA ALA A 520 39.11 -11.47 29.33
C ALA A 520 40.28 -12.40 28.93
N GLN A 521 41.41 -11.83 28.52
CA GLN A 521 42.64 -12.57 28.19
C GLN A 521 43.37 -13.03 29.47
N GLN A 522 43.32 -12.22 30.54
CA GLN A 522 43.84 -12.57 31.86
C GLN A 522 42.95 -13.60 32.58
N GLU A 523 41.62 -13.59 32.41
CA GLU A 523 40.73 -14.68 32.87
C GLU A 523 40.97 -15.98 32.06
N LEU A 524 41.40 -15.87 30.79
CA LEU A 524 41.81 -17.02 29.99
C LEU A 524 43.16 -17.58 30.46
N GLU A 525 44.14 -16.73 30.79
CA GLU A 525 45.45 -17.11 31.33
C GLU A 525 45.37 -17.60 32.78
N GLU A 526 44.56 -16.99 33.65
CA GLU A 526 44.31 -17.47 35.03
C GLU A 526 43.53 -18.78 35.06
N SER A 527 42.71 -19.08 34.03
CA SER A 527 42.11 -20.41 33.84
C SER A 527 43.11 -21.48 33.35
N GLN A 528 44.33 -21.07 32.98
CA GLN A 528 45.43 -21.95 32.56
C GLN A 528 46.55 -22.08 33.62
N GLU A 529 46.59 -21.23 34.65
CA GLU A 529 47.65 -21.26 35.68
C GLU A 529 47.27 -21.97 37.00
N ASP A 530 46.00 -22.30 37.24
CA ASP A 530 45.57 -23.11 38.40
C ASP A 530 45.34 -24.60 38.05
N GLU A 531 46.24 -25.20 37.28
CA GLU A 531 46.44 -26.66 37.28
C GLU A 531 47.85 -27.02 36.80
N VAL A 532 48.87 -26.67 37.60
CA VAL A 532 50.20 -27.31 37.50
C VAL A 532 50.05 -28.76 37.93
N VAL A 533 49.66 -29.61 36.97
CA VAL A 533 49.86 -31.05 37.00
C VAL A 533 50.71 -31.38 35.79
N ASP A 534 51.86 -31.99 36.07
CA ASP A 534 52.89 -32.49 35.16
C ASP A 534 52.53 -32.55 33.67
N GLU A 535 53.38 -31.95 32.84
CA GLU A 535 53.53 -32.28 31.41
C GLU A 535 53.97 -33.75 31.26
N GLU A 536 53.06 -34.68 31.52
CA GLU A 536 53.18 -36.05 31.05
C GLU A 536 52.60 -36.07 29.64
N LYS A 537 53.43 -36.46 28.66
CA LYS A 537 53.11 -36.55 27.24
C LYS A 537 51.65 -36.97 26.99
N ASP A 538 50.89 -36.07 26.38
CA ASP A 538 49.48 -36.25 25.96
C ASP A 538 49.35 -37.21 24.74
N THR A 539 50.23 -38.22 24.66
CA THR A 539 50.07 -39.33 23.72
C THR A 539 48.91 -40.20 24.20
N PRO A 540 47.93 -40.52 23.34
CA PRO A 540 46.87 -41.44 23.71
C PRO A 540 47.49 -42.74 24.25
N PRO A 541 47.12 -43.21 25.45
CA PRO A 541 47.63 -44.48 25.96
C PRO A 541 47.35 -45.62 24.96
N GLU A 542 48.29 -46.56 24.81
CA GLU A 542 48.14 -47.67 23.86
C GLU A 542 46.95 -48.55 24.24
N ALA A 543 45.83 -48.36 23.54
CA ALA A 543 44.64 -49.18 23.72
C ALA A 543 44.87 -50.60 23.17
N THR A 544 44.71 -51.60 24.04
CA THR A 544 44.81 -53.02 23.65
C THR A 544 43.49 -53.57 23.08
N ASP A 545 42.38 -52.89 23.35
CA ASP A 545 41.03 -53.23 22.87
C ASP A 545 40.66 -52.50 21.56
N ASN A 546 39.73 -53.10 20.81
CA ASN A 546 39.30 -52.56 19.52
C ASN A 546 38.60 -51.19 19.65
N LEU A 547 37.86 -50.95 20.74
CA LEU A 547 37.15 -49.68 20.95
C LEU A 547 38.12 -48.53 21.20
N GLY A 548 39.13 -48.73 22.05
CA GLY A 548 40.15 -47.71 22.30
C GLY A 548 40.99 -47.39 21.05
N LYS A 549 41.25 -48.36 20.16
CA LYS A 549 41.89 -48.08 18.86
C LYS A 549 41.02 -47.20 17.95
N SER A 550 39.73 -47.49 17.87
CA SER A 550 38.79 -46.64 17.13
C SER A 550 38.66 -45.25 17.75
N MET A 551 38.74 -45.12 19.08
CA MET A 551 38.77 -43.81 19.74
C MET A 551 40.03 -43.01 19.39
N ASN A 552 41.21 -43.65 19.33
CA ASN A 552 42.45 -43.01 18.86
C ASN A 552 42.31 -42.48 17.42
N GLU A 553 41.82 -43.31 16.49
CA GLU A 553 41.63 -42.93 15.08
C GLU A 553 40.65 -41.75 14.92
N ILE A 554 39.52 -41.77 15.64
CA ILE A 554 38.54 -40.67 15.60
C ILE A 554 39.12 -39.41 16.26
N SER A 555 39.90 -39.53 17.33
CA SER A 555 40.54 -38.40 18.00
C SER A 555 41.53 -37.67 17.08
N GLU A 556 42.41 -38.40 16.39
CA GLU A 556 43.35 -37.84 15.41
C GLU A 556 42.61 -37.12 14.26
N SER A 557 41.55 -37.75 13.75
CA SER A 557 40.70 -37.18 12.71
C SER A 557 39.92 -35.94 13.19
N THR A 558 39.57 -35.87 14.48
CA THR A 558 38.91 -34.72 15.10
C THR A 558 39.87 -33.54 15.21
N GLU A 559 41.13 -33.78 15.60
CA GLU A 559 42.15 -32.73 15.70
C GLU A 559 42.49 -32.11 14.34
N ALA A 560 42.54 -32.92 13.27
CA ALA A 560 42.70 -32.41 11.91
C ALA A 560 41.52 -31.52 11.47
N SER A 561 40.28 -31.95 11.79
CA SER A 561 39.04 -31.19 11.52
C SER A 561 39.03 -29.84 12.26
N LYS A 562 39.48 -29.83 13.51
CA LYS A 562 39.58 -28.63 14.34
C LYS A 562 40.54 -27.60 13.72
N LYS A 563 41.72 -28.02 13.24
CA LYS A 563 42.68 -27.12 12.58
C LYS A 563 42.11 -26.47 11.32
N GLU A 564 41.32 -27.21 10.55
CA GLU A 564 40.61 -26.67 9.38
C GLU A 564 39.54 -25.65 9.79
N GLN A 565 38.74 -25.96 10.81
CA GLN A 565 37.73 -25.08 11.38
C GLN A 565 38.33 -23.77 11.91
N GLU A 566 39.45 -23.82 12.64
CA GLU A 566 40.18 -22.63 13.12
C GLU A 566 40.70 -21.77 11.97
N ALA A 567 41.23 -22.39 10.91
CA ALA A 567 41.68 -21.69 9.72
C ALA A 567 40.53 -20.97 9.00
N LEU A 568 39.34 -21.57 8.96
CA LEU A 568 38.14 -20.97 8.38
C LEU A 568 37.59 -19.82 9.22
N LEU A 569 37.57 -19.96 10.56
CA LEU A 569 37.21 -18.87 11.47
C LEU A 569 38.13 -17.65 11.29
N LYS A 570 39.43 -17.89 11.18
CA LYS A 570 40.40 -16.82 10.92
C LYS A 570 40.14 -16.13 9.58
N LYS A 571 39.93 -16.89 8.50
CA LYS A 571 39.58 -16.32 7.18
C LYS A 571 38.29 -15.49 7.23
N PHE A 572 37.30 -15.93 8.01
CA PHE A 572 36.05 -15.20 8.17
C PHE A 572 36.26 -13.88 8.91
N LEU A 573 37.04 -13.89 9.99
CA LEU A 573 37.44 -12.68 10.71
C LEU A 573 38.21 -11.70 9.81
N ASP A 574 39.23 -12.18 9.08
CA ASP A 574 40.02 -11.35 8.17
C ASP A 574 39.13 -10.67 7.11
N ALA A 575 38.13 -11.38 6.58
CA ALA A 575 37.18 -10.82 5.61
C ALA A 575 36.25 -9.76 6.22
N ILE A 576 35.81 -9.94 7.47
CA ILE A 576 35.01 -8.96 8.19
C ILE A 576 35.84 -7.71 8.52
N ASP A 577 37.10 -7.88 8.91
CA ASP A 577 38.00 -6.75 9.20
C ASP A 577 38.25 -5.86 7.97
N VAL A 578 38.31 -6.44 6.77
CA VAL A 578 38.37 -5.66 5.53
C VAL A 578 37.11 -4.82 5.34
N LYS A 579 35.91 -5.37 5.59
CA LYS A 579 34.64 -4.62 5.51
C LYS A 579 34.53 -3.54 6.57
N ASP A 580 35.00 -3.80 7.79
CA ASP A 580 35.08 -2.81 8.87
C ASP A 580 36.01 -1.65 8.49
N GLN A 581 37.15 -1.95 7.83
CA GLN A 581 38.04 -0.91 7.33
C GLN A 581 37.39 -0.09 6.21
N ASP A 582 36.71 -0.73 5.27
CA ASP A 582 35.99 -0.02 4.19
C ASP A 582 34.87 0.90 4.76
N LEU A 583 34.19 0.48 5.83
CA LEU A 583 33.23 1.32 6.56
C LEU A 583 33.89 2.54 7.22
N LYS A 584 35.04 2.34 7.89
CA LYS A 584 35.78 3.44 8.53
C LYS A 584 36.25 4.46 7.50
N ASP A 585 36.77 3.98 6.37
CA ASP A 585 37.19 4.82 5.25
C ASP A 585 36.02 5.65 4.70
N LEU A 586 34.83 5.04 4.54
CA LEU A 586 33.63 5.72 4.07
C LEU A 586 33.12 6.78 5.06
N LYS A 587 33.19 6.47 6.36
CA LYS A 587 32.80 7.39 7.43
C LYS A 587 33.75 8.59 7.49
N GLU A 588 35.06 8.37 7.38
CA GLU A 588 36.06 9.43 7.32
C GLU A 588 35.86 10.33 6.08
N GLU A 589 35.58 9.73 4.92
CA GLU A 589 35.22 10.46 3.70
C GLU A 589 34.02 11.38 3.93
N ASN A 590 32.92 10.84 4.47
CA ASN A 590 31.71 11.62 4.73
C ASN A 590 31.93 12.73 5.77
N ASP A 591 32.64 12.44 6.88
CA ASP A 591 32.90 13.37 7.97
C ASP A 591 33.81 14.53 7.55
N LEU A 592 34.83 14.27 6.73
CA LEU A 592 35.72 15.32 6.19
C LEU A 592 35.00 16.15 5.14
N SER A 593 34.20 15.50 4.30
CA SER A 593 33.41 16.18 3.29
C SER A 593 32.39 17.11 3.96
N GLU A 594 31.75 16.73 5.07
CA GLU A 594 30.83 17.61 5.83
C GLU A 594 31.50 18.84 6.42
N LYS A 595 32.81 18.78 6.64
CA LYS A 595 33.63 19.93 7.04
C LYS A 595 34.08 20.78 5.85
N GLY A 596 33.59 20.50 4.64
CA GLY A 596 33.98 21.20 3.41
C GLY A 596 35.38 20.84 2.89
N ILE A 597 35.98 19.76 3.40
CA ILE A 597 37.30 19.30 2.98
C ILE A 597 37.13 18.22 1.91
N TYR A 598 37.51 18.55 0.68
CA TYR A 598 37.44 17.60 -0.44
C TYR A 598 38.50 16.50 -0.29
N MET A 599 38.06 15.25 -0.30
CA MET A 599 38.92 14.08 -0.49
C MET A 599 38.50 13.36 -1.77
N GLU A 600 39.48 12.86 -2.51
CA GLU A 600 39.21 12.09 -3.72
C GLU A 600 38.43 10.80 -3.36
N PRO A 601 37.25 10.57 -3.97
CA PRO A 601 36.43 9.43 -3.61
C PRO A 601 37.10 8.12 -4.02
N LYS A 602 37.29 7.20 -3.06
CA LYS A 602 37.84 5.88 -3.36
C LYS A 602 36.84 5.11 -4.25
N PRO A 603 37.28 4.48 -5.35
CA PRO A 603 36.40 3.71 -6.22
C PRO A 603 35.81 2.51 -5.47
N PHE A 604 34.51 2.27 -5.66
CA PHE A 604 33.83 1.12 -5.07
C PHE A 604 34.44 -0.18 -5.59
N LYS A 605 34.89 -1.05 -4.68
CA LYS A 605 35.26 -2.43 -5.01
C LYS A 605 34.00 -3.20 -5.44
N SER A 606 34.17 -4.18 -6.33
CA SER A 606 33.06 -5.01 -6.81
C SER A 606 32.47 -5.86 -5.69
N ILE A 607 31.30 -5.46 -5.19
CA ILE A 607 30.59 -6.06 -4.04
C ILE A 607 30.22 -7.53 -4.32
N THR A 608 29.98 -7.88 -5.58
CA THR A 608 29.50 -9.22 -5.97
C THR A 608 30.53 -10.31 -5.71
N ALA A 609 31.81 -10.06 -6.02
CA ALA A 609 32.87 -11.06 -5.84
C ALA A 609 33.22 -11.26 -4.36
N GLU A 610 33.27 -10.17 -3.59
CA GLU A 610 33.56 -10.22 -2.15
C GLU A 610 32.44 -10.90 -1.36
N ASN A 611 31.17 -10.59 -1.67
CA ASN A 611 30.04 -11.25 -1.02
C ASN A 611 29.97 -12.74 -1.37
N ALA A 612 30.29 -13.12 -2.62
CA ALA A 612 30.37 -14.53 -3.00
C ALA A 612 31.48 -15.28 -2.24
N ALA A 613 32.65 -14.65 -2.06
CA ALA A 613 33.75 -15.23 -1.28
C ALA A 613 33.38 -15.40 0.20
N LEU A 614 32.65 -14.43 0.77
CA LEU A 614 32.23 -14.46 2.16
C LEU A 614 31.16 -15.52 2.43
N GLU A 615 30.19 -15.70 1.52
CA GLU A 615 29.20 -16.79 1.59
C GLU A 615 29.85 -18.18 1.43
N ALA A 616 30.89 -18.29 0.59
CA ALA A 616 31.67 -19.53 0.48
C ALA A 616 32.37 -19.87 1.80
N ILE A 617 33.04 -18.90 2.44
CA ILE A 617 33.68 -19.09 3.75
C ILE A 617 32.65 -19.49 4.82
N ARG A 618 31.46 -18.86 4.83
CA ARG A 618 30.38 -19.19 5.76
C ARG A 618 29.92 -20.64 5.60
N THR A 619 29.72 -21.06 4.35
CA THR A 619 29.30 -22.43 4.01
C THR A 619 30.35 -23.46 4.40
N ASP A 620 31.62 -23.21 4.08
CA ASP A 620 32.73 -24.08 4.44
C ASP A 620 32.86 -24.20 5.97
N LEU A 621 32.69 -23.08 6.70
CA LEU A 621 32.73 -23.06 8.15
C LEU A 621 31.57 -23.85 8.78
N ASP A 622 30.35 -23.74 8.25
CA ASP A 622 29.20 -24.53 8.69
C ASP A 622 29.43 -26.03 8.50
N ASN A 623 29.98 -26.42 7.34
CA ASN A 623 30.33 -27.80 7.06
C ASN A 623 31.44 -28.32 8.00
N ALA A 624 32.46 -27.50 8.28
CA ALA A 624 33.54 -27.84 9.19
C ALA A 624 33.03 -28.00 10.64
N ILE A 625 32.23 -27.05 11.15
CA ILE A 625 31.62 -27.12 12.48
C ILE A 625 30.74 -28.37 12.61
N LYS A 626 29.94 -28.68 11.59
CA LYS A 626 29.10 -29.88 11.58
C LYS A 626 29.95 -31.15 11.63
N THR A 627 30.97 -31.23 10.76
CA THR A 627 31.88 -32.38 10.69
C THR A 627 32.60 -32.62 12.01
N THR A 628 33.12 -31.56 12.65
CA THR A 628 33.78 -31.66 13.96
C THR A 628 32.79 -32.08 15.05
N SER A 629 31.56 -31.55 15.05
CA SER A 629 30.50 -31.95 16.00
C SER A 629 30.12 -33.43 15.86
N ASP A 630 29.98 -33.91 14.63
CA ASP A 630 29.65 -35.31 14.34
C ASP A 630 30.76 -36.25 14.84
N LYS A 631 32.04 -35.89 14.61
CA LYS A 631 33.19 -36.66 15.12
C LYS A 631 33.28 -36.66 16.65
N ILE A 632 33.00 -35.54 17.31
CA ILE A 632 32.95 -35.46 18.79
C ILE A 632 31.84 -36.36 19.33
N ASN A 633 30.67 -36.37 18.68
CA ASN A 633 29.56 -37.24 19.07
C ASN A 633 29.87 -38.73 18.86
N GLU A 634 30.58 -39.06 17.77
CA GLU A 634 31.05 -40.42 17.51
C GLU A 634 32.07 -40.87 18.57
N LEU A 635 33.03 -40.00 18.92
CA LEU A 635 34.01 -40.25 19.99
C LEU A 635 33.31 -40.44 21.35
N GLU A 636 32.30 -39.63 21.66
CA GLU A 636 31.49 -39.77 22.87
C GLU A 636 30.69 -41.09 22.89
N SER A 637 30.13 -41.51 21.76
CA SER A 637 29.44 -42.79 21.64
C SER A 637 30.40 -43.95 21.92
N LEU A 638 31.60 -43.94 21.34
CA LEU A 638 32.64 -44.95 21.59
C LEU A 638 33.08 -44.96 23.06
N TYR A 639 33.28 -43.77 23.65
CA TYR A 639 33.59 -43.61 25.06
C TYR A 639 32.52 -44.24 25.96
N ASN A 640 31.25 -43.94 25.70
CA ASN A 640 30.11 -44.47 26.48
C ASN A 640 29.96 -45.99 26.32
N GLN A 641 30.22 -46.54 25.12
CA GLN A 641 30.22 -47.99 24.89
C GLN A 641 31.34 -48.67 25.67
N ARG A 642 32.54 -48.07 25.68
CA ARG A 642 33.70 -48.59 26.42
C ARG A 642 33.48 -48.55 27.94
N GLN A 643 32.76 -47.53 28.45
CA GLN A 643 32.39 -47.42 29.87
C GLN A 643 31.55 -48.60 30.38
N GLN A 644 30.77 -49.26 29.52
CA GLN A 644 29.89 -50.38 29.90
C GLN A 644 30.65 -51.70 30.11
N ILE A 645 31.95 -51.75 29.80
CA ILE A 645 32.78 -52.95 29.97
C ILE A 645 33.38 -52.93 31.39
N GLU A 646 32.85 -53.79 32.27
CA GLU A 646 33.24 -53.86 33.70
C GLU A 646 34.75 -54.08 33.94
N THR A 647 35.46 -54.72 33.00
CA THR A 647 36.90 -55.01 33.11
C THR A 647 37.83 -53.85 32.70
N VAL A 648 37.28 -52.78 32.12
CA VAL A 648 38.02 -51.63 31.56
C VAL A 648 37.57 -50.31 32.23
N ALA A 649 36.64 -50.40 33.19
CA ALA A 649 36.18 -49.24 33.95
C ALA A 649 37.33 -48.62 34.75
N MET A 650 37.63 -47.34 34.52
CA MET A 650 38.69 -46.55 35.17
C MET A 650 40.13 -46.87 34.75
N ASP A 651 40.36 -47.35 33.53
CA ASP A 651 41.71 -47.45 32.97
C ASP A 651 42.27 -46.07 32.52
N GLU A 652 43.58 -45.99 32.28
CA GLU A 652 44.26 -44.74 31.87
C GLU A 652 43.64 -44.14 30.59
N VAL A 653 43.23 -45.00 29.65
CA VAL A 653 42.56 -44.61 28.39
C VAL A 653 41.20 -43.96 28.67
N TYR A 654 40.43 -44.47 29.62
CA TYR A 654 39.14 -43.88 30.02
C TYR A 654 39.30 -42.49 30.62
N LEU A 655 40.27 -42.29 31.53
CA LEU A 655 40.53 -40.99 32.16
C LEU A 655 41.03 -39.95 31.15
N TYR A 656 41.90 -40.36 30.22
CA TYR A 656 42.35 -39.53 29.11
C TYR A 656 41.18 -39.02 28.27
N TYR A 657 40.33 -39.94 27.78
CA TYR A 657 39.22 -39.57 26.90
C TYR A 657 38.11 -38.80 27.60
N GLN A 658 37.95 -38.98 28.91
CA GLN A 658 37.05 -38.13 29.70
C GLN A 658 37.50 -36.66 29.69
N LYS A 659 38.80 -36.41 29.89
CA LYS A 659 39.39 -35.05 29.82
C LYS A 659 39.35 -34.51 28.39
N ALA A 660 39.73 -35.32 27.41
CA ALA A 660 39.74 -34.94 25.99
C ALA A 660 38.33 -34.56 25.49
N LEU A 661 37.30 -35.37 25.75
CA LEU A 661 35.92 -35.06 25.33
C LEU A 661 35.38 -33.79 26.00
N LYS A 662 35.72 -33.54 27.27
CA LYS A 662 35.36 -32.29 27.96
C LYS A 662 36.00 -31.09 27.27
N SER A 663 37.29 -31.17 26.94
CA SER A 663 38.01 -30.12 26.22
C SER A 663 37.41 -29.88 24.83
N LEU A 664 37.26 -30.93 24.02
CA LEU A 664 36.74 -30.85 22.65
C LEU A 664 35.34 -30.25 22.59
N LYS A 665 34.45 -30.58 23.54
CA LYS A 665 33.12 -29.98 23.63
C LYS A 665 33.15 -28.50 23.99
N ALA A 666 34.03 -28.11 24.91
CA ALA A 666 34.17 -26.71 25.30
C ALA A 666 34.72 -25.86 24.14
N GLU A 667 35.74 -26.35 23.45
CA GLU A 667 36.33 -25.71 22.27
C GLU A 667 35.32 -25.62 21.13
N GLN A 668 34.55 -26.68 20.89
CA GLN A 668 33.50 -26.67 19.86
C GLN A 668 32.40 -25.65 20.17
N ALA A 669 31.99 -25.54 21.44
CA ALA A 669 31.05 -24.50 21.87
C ALA A 669 31.64 -23.09 21.69
N ALA A 670 32.92 -22.89 21.99
CA ALA A 670 33.61 -21.62 21.78
C ALA A 670 33.67 -21.25 20.29
N ALA A 671 33.93 -22.21 19.40
CA ALA A 671 33.94 -21.98 17.96
C ALA A 671 32.56 -21.63 17.39
N ILE A 672 31.50 -22.30 17.84
CA ILE A 672 30.11 -21.96 17.45
C ILE A 672 29.77 -20.54 17.91
N LYS A 673 30.16 -20.17 19.14
CA LYS A 673 29.98 -18.82 19.66
C LYS A 673 30.76 -17.79 18.84
N ALA A 674 32.03 -18.05 18.54
CA ALA A 674 32.86 -17.17 17.73
C ALA A 674 32.27 -16.95 16.34
N LYS A 675 31.74 -17.98 15.69
CA LYS A 675 31.00 -17.83 14.42
C LYS A 675 29.80 -16.90 14.58
N SER A 676 28.97 -17.11 15.61
CA SER A 676 27.79 -16.29 15.87
C SER A 676 28.15 -14.82 16.13
N ASP A 677 29.22 -14.57 16.88
CA ASP A 677 29.69 -13.21 17.19
C ASP A 677 30.21 -12.51 15.92
N LEU A 678 30.89 -13.24 15.04
CA LEU A 678 31.35 -12.73 13.74
C LEU A 678 30.19 -12.45 12.77
N GLU A 679 29.16 -13.31 12.74
CA GLU A 679 27.95 -13.06 11.95
C GLU A 679 27.22 -11.79 12.42
N SER A 680 27.09 -11.59 13.75
CA SER A 680 26.51 -10.37 14.32
C SER A 680 27.32 -9.14 13.95
N ARG A 681 28.66 -9.19 14.09
CA ARG A 681 29.55 -8.08 13.73
C ARG A 681 29.42 -7.70 12.25
N LEU A 682 29.29 -8.69 11.37
CA LEU A 682 29.09 -8.46 9.94
C LEU A 682 27.75 -7.77 9.65
N GLU A 683 26.68 -8.15 10.34
CA GLU A 683 25.37 -7.52 10.21
C GLU A 683 25.41 -6.04 10.62
N ASP A 684 26.05 -5.74 11.76
CA ASP A 684 26.25 -4.38 12.24
C ASP A 684 27.05 -3.52 11.25
N ILE A 685 28.14 -4.06 10.70
CA ILE A 685 28.95 -3.38 9.67
C ILE A 685 28.12 -3.10 8.42
N ASN A 686 27.30 -4.05 7.97
CA ASN A 686 26.47 -3.87 6.78
C ASN A 686 25.41 -2.76 6.99
N LEU A 687 24.76 -2.74 8.17
CA LEU A 687 23.80 -1.70 8.53
C LEU A 687 24.45 -0.31 8.59
N ALA A 688 25.60 -0.20 9.24
CA ALA A 688 26.35 1.05 9.32
C ALA A 688 26.84 1.51 7.94
N THR A 689 27.27 0.58 7.09
CA THR A 689 27.70 0.88 5.71
C THR A 689 26.55 1.41 4.86
N ASP A 690 25.36 0.83 4.98
CA ASP A 690 24.17 1.31 4.26
C ASP A 690 23.77 2.73 4.71
N PHE A 691 23.85 3.01 6.00
CA PHE A 691 23.62 4.34 6.55
C PHE A 691 24.59 5.38 5.95
N GLU A 692 25.89 5.11 5.96
CA GLU A 692 26.90 6.03 5.42
C GLU A 692 26.79 6.17 3.89
N ARG A 693 26.39 5.12 3.16
CA ARG A 693 26.08 5.22 1.72
C ARG A 693 24.89 6.13 1.47
N LYS A 694 23.81 6.02 2.25
CA LYS A 694 22.63 6.90 2.13
C LYS A 694 22.99 8.36 2.42
N ARG A 695 23.84 8.61 3.42
CA ARG A 695 24.38 9.95 3.73
C ARG A 695 25.13 10.54 2.53
N ARG A 696 25.99 9.74 1.88
CA ARG A 696 26.70 10.14 0.66
C ARG A 696 25.78 10.39 -0.54
N ILE A 697 24.77 9.55 -0.76
CA ILE A 697 23.80 9.71 -1.85
C ILE A 697 22.97 10.98 -1.67
N LYS A 698 22.46 11.19 -0.44
CA LYS A 698 21.69 12.39 -0.10
C LYS A 698 22.51 13.65 -0.37
N ARG A 699 23.80 13.64 -0.07
CA ARG A 699 24.70 14.76 -0.36
C ARG A 699 24.99 14.93 -1.85
N ALA A 700 25.28 13.85 -2.57
CA ALA A 700 25.53 13.92 -4.02
C ALA A 700 24.33 14.48 -4.82
N LEU A 701 23.11 14.35 -4.28
CA LEU A 701 21.92 15.00 -4.82
C LEU A 701 21.85 16.52 -4.55
N TYR A 702 22.46 17.01 -3.47
CA TYR A 702 22.49 18.43 -3.09
C TYR A 702 23.72 19.19 -3.64
N ASP A 703 24.90 18.56 -3.69
CA ASP A 703 26.16 19.23 -4.13
C ASP A 703 26.31 19.33 -5.66
N ASN A 704 25.58 18.54 -6.45
CA ASN A 704 25.79 18.48 -7.90
C ASN A 704 25.29 19.72 -8.65
N GLU A 705 24.37 20.52 -8.10
CA GLU A 705 23.82 21.66 -8.84
C GLU A 705 24.76 22.87 -8.89
N GLU A 706 25.40 23.20 -7.76
CA GLU A 706 26.40 24.28 -7.65
C GLU A 706 27.71 23.91 -8.38
N ASP A 707 28.18 22.67 -8.23
CA ASP A 707 29.37 22.18 -8.92
C ASP A 707 29.17 22.14 -10.44
N ARG A 708 27.99 21.67 -10.90
CA ARG A 708 27.64 21.70 -12.33
C ARG A 708 27.58 23.12 -12.86
N TYR A 709 26.99 24.07 -12.12
CA TYR A 709 26.96 25.48 -12.52
C TYR A 709 28.37 26.07 -12.67
N ALA A 710 29.27 25.76 -11.73
CA ALA A 710 30.68 26.20 -11.81
C ALA A 710 31.41 25.60 -13.03
N GLN A 711 31.21 24.30 -13.30
CA GLN A 711 31.78 23.61 -14.47
C GLN A 711 31.23 24.16 -15.79
N ASP A 712 29.92 24.39 -15.87
CA ASP A 712 29.25 24.94 -17.04
C ASP A 712 29.73 26.35 -17.37
N LYS A 713 29.90 27.20 -16.35
CA LYS A 713 30.45 28.55 -16.50
C LYS A 713 31.91 28.53 -16.96
N ALA A 714 32.73 27.65 -16.38
CA ALA A 714 34.13 27.47 -16.80
C ALA A 714 34.23 26.97 -18.25
N ARG A 715 33.37 26.04 -18.64
CA ARG A 715 33.30 25.48 -20.00
C ARG A 715 32.87 26.54 -21.02
N LEU A 716 31.81 27.30 -20.72
CA LEU A 716 31.36 28.41 -21.57
C LEU A 716 32.46 29.44 -21.79
N ASN A 717 33.17 29.83 -20.73
CA ASN A 717 34.28 30.77 -20.82
C ASN A 717 35.42 30.22 -21.70
N SER A 718 35.75 28.94 -21.57
CA SER A 718 36.72 28.27 -22.45
C SER A 718 36.28 28.31 -23.92
N ILE A 719 35.00 28.03 -24.22
CA ILE A 719 34.49 28.09 -25.61
C ILE A 719 34.59 29.53 -26.15
N LYS A 720 34.21 30.54 -25.36
CA LYS A 720 34.29 31.95 -25.78
C LYS A 720 35.73 32.42 -26.03
N GLN A 721 36.72 31.87 -25.33
CA GLN A 721 38.12 32.27 -25.44
C GLN A 721 38.90 31.48 -26.50
N ASN A 722 38.60 30.18 -26.66
CA ASN A 722 39.41 29.26 -27.45
C ASN A 722 38.85 29.01 -28.86
N THR A 723 37.60 29.38 -29.14
CA THR A 723 37.01 29.18 -30.47
C THR A 723 37.46 30.28 -31.44
N PRO A 724 38.14 29.93 -32.56
CA PRO A 724 38.53 30.91 -33.57
C PRO A 724 37.32 31.41 -34.37
N LEU A 725 37.39 32.67 -34.83
CA LEU A 725 36.38 33.24 -35.72
C LEU A 725 36.42 32.53 -37.09
N SER A 726 35.24 32.13 -37.58
CA SER A 726 35.11 31.55 -38.91
C SER A 726 35.26 32.62 -39.98
N ILE A 727 36.02 32.32 -41.02
CA ILE A 727 36.24 33.20 -42.18
C ILE A 727 35.07 33.11 -43.17
N SER A 728 34.32 32.01 -43.14
CA SER A 728 33.13 31.76 -43.97
C SER A 728 31.87 31.73 -43.08
N PRO A 729 30.75 32.33 -43.51
CA PRO A 729 29.50 32.28 -42.76
C PRO A 729 28.99 30.83 -42.67
N ILE A 730 28.68 30.38 -41.45
CA ILE A 730 28.16 29.04 -41.18
C ILE A 730 26.67 29.03 -41.58
N PRO A 731 26.24 28.12 -42.47
CA PRO A 731 24.85 28.07 -42.92
C PRO A 731 23.92 27.52 -41.82
N GLU A 732 22.62 27.81 -41.90
CA GLU A 732 21.63 27.44 -40.86
C GLU A 732 21.55 25.92 -40.66
N GLU A 733 21.73 25.15 -41.74
CA GLU A 733 21.63 23.69 -41.73
C GLU A 733 22.75 23.02 -40.91
N GLU A 734 23.82 23.75 -40.59
CA GLU A 734 24.91 23.26 -39.74
C GLU A 734 24.65 23.46 -38.24
N PHE A 735 23.57 24.16 -37.85
CA PHE A 735 23.18 24.32 -36.46
C PHE A 735 22.16 23.26 -36.04
N ASP A 736 22.48 22.47 -35.01
CA ASP A 736 21.51 21.63 -34.31
C ASP A 736 20.79 22.49 -33.27
N PHE A 737 19.52 22.82 -33.49
CA PHE A 737 18.73 23.62 -32.55
C PHE A 737 18.11 22.80 -31.41
N GLY A 738 18.18 21.47 -31.51
CA GLY A 738 17.58 20.53 -30.57
C GLY A 738 16.05 20.57 -30.57
N GLU A 739 15.44 20.68 -29.39
CA GLU A 739 13.99 20.67 -29.22
C GLU A 739 13.36 22.03 -29.56
N GLU A 740 12.35 22.04 -30.43
CA GLU A 740 11.62 23.25 -30.77
C GLU A 740 10.70 23.70 -29.62
N LEU A 741 10.87 24.94 -29.19
CA LEU A 741 9.95 25.58 -28.26
C LEU A 741 8.64 25.92 -28.97
N SER A 742 7.51 25.69 -28.30
CA SER A 742 6.19 26.01 -28.86
C SER A 742 6.04 27.52 -29.08
N GLY A 743 5.20 27.93 -30.05
CA GLY A 743 5.03 29.36 -30.40
C GLY A 743 4.44 30.26 -29.30
N ASN A 744 4.12 29.70 -28.13
CA ASN A 744 3.65 30.41 -26.95
C ASN A 744 4.80 30.54 -25.94
N ILE A 745 4.85 31.63 -25.18
CA ILE A 745 5.90 31.87 -24.18
C ILE A 745 5.84 30.78 -23.10
N GLN A 746 6.87 29.95 -23.01
CA GLN A 746 7.00 28.91 -21.99
C GLN A 746 7.50 29.53 -20.67
N ILE A 747 6.94 29.13 -19.53
CA ILE A 747 7.33 29.63 -18.21
C ILE A 747 8.08 28.53 -17.44
N LEU A 748 9.34 28.79 -17.08
CA LEU A 748 10.10 27.97 -16.14
C LEU A 748 10.10 28.64 -14.77
N LYS A 749 9.97 27.82 -13.71
CA LYS A 749 9.93 28.32 -12.34
C LYS A 749 11.01 27.71 -11.46
N ASN A 750 11.59 28.51 -10.57
CA ASN A 750 12.63 28.11 -9.62
C ASN A 750 13.87 27.51 -10.31
N VAL A 751 14.33 28.13 -11.40
CA VAL A 751 15.58 27.83 -12.07
C VAL A 751 16.73 28.47 -11.27
N GLN A 752 17.46 27.65 -10.52
CA GLN A 752 18.57 28.10 -9.69
C GLN A 752 19.67 28.78 -10.52
N ASN A 753 20.33 29.78 -9.94
CA ASN A 753 21.43 30.54 -10.57
C ASN A 753 21.07 31.30 -11.87
N VAL A 754 19.78 31.57 -12.08
CA VAL A 754 19.26 32.40 -13.19
C VAL A 754 18.38 33.51 -12.60
N GLU A 755 18.30 34.67 -13.26
CA GLU A 755 17.50 35.81 -12.79
C GLU A 755 16.08 35.78 -13.38
N ASN A 756 15.16 36.52 -12.75
CA ASN A 756 13.78 36.64 -13.25
C ASN A 756 13.74 37.52 -14.51
N GLY A 757 13.07 37.04 -15.56
CA GLY A 757 12.98 37.80 -16.81
C GLY A 757 12.50 36.98 -18.00
N TYR A 758 12.57 37.60 -19.18
CA TYR A 758 12.26 37.02 -20.48
C TYR A 758 13.56 36.75 -21.25
N TYR A 759 13.80 35.49 -21.56
CA TYR A 759 15.01 35.00 -22.21
C TYR A 759 14.73 34.67 -23.67
N LEU A 760 15.57 35.19 -24.57
CA LEU A 760 15.55 34.85 -25.99
C LEU A 760 16.37 33.58 -26.20
N VAL A 761 15.70 32.43 -26.14
CA VAL A 761 16.31 31.10 -26.28
C VAL A 761 16.46 30.76 -27.76
N VAL A 762 17.65 30.35 -28.17
CA VAL A 762 18.00 30.01 -29.55
C VAL A 762 18.09 28.52 -29.80
N ALA A 763 18.40 27.71 -28.79
CA ALA A 763 18.48 26.24 -28.91
C ALA A 763 18.24 25.57 -27.55
N VAL A 764 17.75 24.33 -27.57
CA VAL A 764 17.49 23.52 -26.36
C VAL A 764 18.03 22.11 -26.54
N HIS A 765 18.98 21.71 -25.70
CA HIS A 765 19.63 20.40 -25.77
C HIS A 765 19.57 19.65 -24.44
N THR A 766 19.45 18.32 -24.51
CA THR A 766 19.68 17.44 -23.36
C THR A 766 21.13 16.96 -23.27
N ASP A 767 21.86 17.02 -24.38
CA ASP A 767 23.22 16.52 -24.55
C ASP A 767 24.28 17.64 -24.45
N VAL A 768 25.36 17.38 -23.69
CA VAL A 768 26.45 18.32 -23.41
C VAL A 768 27.31 18.58 -24.65
N GLU A 769 27.58 17.57 -25.48
CA GLU A 769 28.39 17.71 -26.69
C GLU A 769 27.66 18.55 -27.73
N LYS A 770 26.35 18.33 -27.89
CA LYS A 770 25.50 19.12 -28.80
C LYS A 770 25.40 20.57 -28.37
N ARG A 771 25.21 20.82 -27.07
CA ARG A 771 25.25 22.15 -26.48
C ARG A 771 26.57 22.86 -26.80
N ASP A 772 27.69 22.19 -26.56
CA ASP A 772 29.02 22.74 -26.78
C ASP A 772 29.30 23.03 -28.26
N ASP A 773 28.85 22.15 -29.18
CA ASP A 773 28.97 22.35 -30.62
C ASP A 773 28.17 23.57 -31.10
N PHE A 774 26.93 23.72 -30.63
CA PHE A 774 26.11 24.90 -30.94
C PHE A 774 26.77 26.20 -30.43
N LEU A 775 27.22 26.20 -29.17
CA LEU A 775 27.91 27.34 -28.57
C LEU A 775 29.19 27.69 -29.35
N ALA A 776 29.99 26.70 -29.74
CA ALA A 776 31.20 26.91 -30.52
C ALA A 776 30.90 27.51 -31.90
N LYS A 777 29.91 27.00 -32.63
CA LYS A 777 29.50 27.54 -33.94
C LYS A 777 28.94 28.95 -33.85
N ALA A 778 28.16 29.25 -32.81
CA ALA A 778 27.65 30.59 -32.56
C ALA A 778 28.79 31.58 -32.25
N VAL A 779 29.75 31.20 -31.40
CA VAL A 779 30.93 32.01 -31.09
C VAL A 779 31.82 32.19 -32.33
N ALA A 780 32.02 31.14 -33.13
CA ALA A 780 32.77 31.20 -34.38
C ALA A 780 32.11 32.15 -35.41
N SER A 781 30.79 32.28 -35.35
CA SER A 781 30.01 33.24 -36.16
C SER A 781 30.09 34.69 -35.62
N GLY A 782 30.87 34.92 -34.57
CA GLY A 782 31.13 36.24 -33.99
C GLY A 782 30.22 36.61 -32.81
N GLU A 783 29.42 35.68 -32.28
CA GLU A 783 28.50 35.96 -31.18
C GLU A 783 29.18 35.81 -29.80
N LYS A 784 29.25 36.90 -29.03
CA LYS A 784 29.91 36.93 -27.72
C LYS A 784 28.93 36.89 -26.54
N ASN A 785 27.67 37.25 -26.78
CA ASN A 785 26.66 37.37 -25.75
C ASN A 785 25.90 36.05 -25.49
N ILE A 786 26.20 35.00 -26.24
CA ILE A 786 25.55 33.70 -26.05
C ILE A 786 25.86 33.11 -24.67
N ASN A 787 24.83 32.64 -23.97
CA ASN A 787 24.93 32.00 -22.67
C ASN A 787 23.99 30.79 -22.64
N PHE A 788 24.06 30.00 -21.56
CA PHE A 788 23.09 28.95 -21.32
C PHE A 788 22.88 28.76 -19.83
N PHE A 789 21.78 28.12 -19.47
CA PHE A 789 21.55 27.57 -18.14
C PHE A 789 20.99 26.15 -18.26
N TYR A 790 21.10 25.38 -17.20
CA TYR A 790 20.51 24.04 -17.11
C TYR A 790 19.35 24.05 -16.14
N ASP A 791 18.18 23.61 -16.60
CA ASP A 791 17.05 23.36 -15.71
C ASP A 791 17.05 21.89 -15.27
N VAL A 792 17.16 21.68 -13.94
CA VAL A 792 17.14 20.36 -13.32
C VAL A 792 15.82 19.64 -13.54
N LYS A 793 14.69 20.37 -13.53
CA LYS A 793 13.37 19.77 -13.65
C LYS A 793 13.16 19.14 -15.02
N THR A 794 13.53 19.87 -16.08
CA THR A 794 13.41 19.35 -17.45
C THR A 794 14.62 18.55 -17.89
N SER A 795 15.74 18.60 -17.15
CA SER A 795 17.04 18.03 -17.55
C SER A 795 17.54 18.56 -18.91
N LYS A 796 17.35 19.86 -19.16
CA LYS A 796 17.65 20.52 -20.45
C LYS A 796 18.56 21.73 -20.28
N TYR A 797 19.45 21.92 -21.23
CA TYR A 797 20.23 23.13 -21.44
C TYR A 797 19.46 24.09 -22.35
N TYR A 798 19.17 25.28 -21.84
CA TYR A 798 18.56 26.37 -22.59
C TYR A 798 19.65 27.35 -23.00
N ILE A 799 19.96 27.40 -24.29
CA ILE A 799 20.94 28.32 -24.85
C ILE A 799 20.22 29.61 -25.22
N TYR A 800 20.63 30.73 -24.65
CA TYR A 800 19.99 32.02 -24.85
C TYR A 800 20.98 33.10 -25.28
N TYR A 801 20.45 34.09 -25.98
CA TYR A 801 21.21 35.22 -26.48
C TYR A 801 21.19 36.41 -25.51
N GLU A 802 20.01 36.77 -25.02
CA GLU A 802 19.79 37.97 -24.21
C GLU A 802 18.58 37.77 -23.29
N SER A 803 18.57 38.51 -22.18
CA SER A 803 17.48 38.51 -21.19
C SER A 803 16.92 39.92 -21.02
N PHE A 804 15.60 40.01 -20.84
CA PHE A 804 14.84 41.26 -20.78
C PHE A 804 13.91 41.27 -19.57
N GLU A 805 13.78 42.42 -18.90
CA GLU A 805 12.85 42.57 -17.78
C GLU A 805 11.38 42.69 -18.23
N SER A 806 11.14 43.10 -19.49
CA SER A 806 9.80 43.32 -20.04
C SER A 806 9.54 42.50 -21.29
N ILE A 807 8.31 41.99 -21.41
CA ILE A 807 7.84 41.25 -22.59
C ILE A 807 7.85 42.11 -23.85
N GLN A 808 7.63 43.43 -23.74
CA GLN A 808 7.66 44.35 -24.87
C GLN A 808 9.06 44.46 -25.48
N ALA A 809 10.09 44.56 -24.63
CA ALA A 809 11.49 44.59 -25.09
C ALA A 809 11.90 43.24 -25.70
N ALA A 810 11.47 42.13 -25.08
CA ALA A 810 11.77 40.79 -25.58
C ALA A 810 11.13 40.51 -26.95
N ASN A 811 9.87 40.91 -27.14
CA ASN A 811 9.17 40.82 -28.43
C ASN A 811 9.82 41.72 -29.48
N ALA A 812 10.21 42.94 -29.13
CA ALA A 812 10.91 43.84 -30.05
C ALA A 812 12.26 43.24 -30.51
N ALA A 813 12.99 42.56 -29.61
CA ALA A 813 14.23 41.86 -29.94
C ALA A 813 14.02 40.61 -30.81
N LEU A 814 12.92 39.88 -30.61
CA LEU A 814 12.53 38.75 -31.46
C LEU A 814 12.12 39.22 -32.88
N GLU A 815 11.41 40.35 -32.98
CA GLU A 815 10.97 40.94 -34.26
C GLU A 815 12.08 41.68 -35.00
N ALA A 816 13.09 42.17 -34.29
CA ALA A 816 14.32 42.71 -34.85
C ALA A 816 15.11 41.58 -35.53
N LYS A 817 14.71 41.24 -36.76
CA LYS A 817 15.35 40.24 -37.63
C LYS A 817 16.77 40.66 -38.00
N GLU A 818 17.71 40.55 -37.07
CA GLU A 818 19.07 40.25 -37.44
C GLU A 818 19.06 38.83 -38.01
N SER A 819 19.10 38.71 -39.34
CA SER A 819 19.10 37.46 -40.11
C SER A 819 20.41 36.68 -39.89
N LYS A 820 20.68 36.28 -38.65
CA LYS A 820 21.83 35.46 -38.29
C LYS A 820 21.39 33.99 -38.25
N PRO A 821 22.11 33.07 -38.90
CA PRO A 821 21.72 31.66 -39.03
C PRO A 821 21.38 30.98 -37.69
N TYR A 822 22.11 31.28 -36.61
CA TYR A 822 21.88 30.71 -35.28
C TYR A 822 20.65 31.27 -34.53
N LYS A 823 19.97 32.29 -35.06
CA LYS A 823 18.73 32.85 -34.48
C LYS A 823 17.46 32.36 -35.20
N ALA A 824 17.59 31.48 -36.20
CA ALA A 824 16.47 31.10 -37.07
C ALA A 824 15.25 30.53 -36.33
N LYS A 825 15.49 29.81 -35.22
CA LYS A 825 14.45 29.21 -34.36
C LYS A 825 14.32 29.88 -32.98
N ALA A 826 14.73 31.14 -32.86
CA ALA A 826 14.66 31.86 -31.59
C ALA A 826 13.22 31.94 -31.06
N SER A 827 13.05 31.69 -29.77
CA SER A 827 11.76 31.70 -29.06
C SER A 827 11.90 32.36 -27.69
N LEU A 828 10.78 32.80 -27.12
CA LEU A 828 10.76 33.46 -25.81
C LEU A 828 10.43 32.48 -24.68
N LEU A 829 11.22 32.55 -23.63
CA LEU A 829 11.07 31.80 -22.39
C LEU A 829 10.97 32.78 -21.22
N LYS A 830 10.03 32.60 -20.31
CA LYS A 830 9.91 33.38 -19.07
C LYS A 830 10.48 32.59 -17.89
N ILE A 831 11.29 33.23 -17.05
CA ILE A 831 11.81 32.65 -15.81
C ILE A 831 11.20 33.38 -14.61
N GLU A 832 10.65 32.61 -13.68
CA GLU A 832 10.04 33.06 -12.41
C GLU A 832 10.60 32.24 -11.22
N ASN A 833 11.55 32.83 -10.51
CA ASN A 833 12.24 32.33 -9.32
C ASN A 833 11.79 33.03 -8.05
#